data_AF-A0A8C1J4C7-F1
#
_entry.id   AF-A0A8C1J4C7-F1
#
_cell.length_a   1.000
_cell.length_b   1.000
_cell.length_c   1.000
_cell.angle_alpha   90.00
_cell.angle_beta   90.00
_cell.angle_gamma   90.00
#
_symmetry.space_group_name_H-M   'P 1'
#
loop_
_entity.id
_entity.type
_entity.pdbx_description
1 polymer ?
#
loop_
_entity_poly.entity_id
_entity_poly.type
_entity_poly.pdbx_seq_one_letter_code
_entity_poly.pdbx_strand_id
1 'polypeptide(L)'
;MSFLSLLQVPAVTLAANIIWFPDTFLLSKVPAAAKLMDKKSIQSIRSSRDAFLQQKAQTLMKDMQSYYIFVTSWMMKMESILSKEPKPDKLSEDLSNRCNIFVQGVLYAYSISTIIKTTMNMYMSMQRPMTKTSVKALCRLVELLKAVEHTFHRRSLVVADSVSHITQQLQSQALASISTAKKRVISDKKYSEQRLDVLSALVLAENTLNGPSTKERRLIVSLALSVGTQMKTFKDEELLPLQLVLKKLDLISELRERVKVHCDCSFLYWHRTVFPIYLDDVYENAVDAARIHVKLLTLSILKMHLTYLLNINICWCHLLDKLCKEIEKDLRLSVHTHLKLDDRNPFKVGMKDLAHFFSLKPIRFFNRFIDIKAYVTHYLDKTFYNLTTVALHDWATYSEMRNLATQRYGLVMTEAHLPSQTLEQGLDVLEIMRNIHVFVSRYLYNLNNQVNFTYQFLRKKFYIFSQFMYDEHIKSRLIKDIRFFRETKDQTDQKYPFERAEKFNRGIRKLGLTPDGQSYLDQFRQLISQIGNAMGYVRMIRSGGLHCCSSAIRFVPDLEDIVNFEELVKEEGLSEETQKAASQLDCVLTDLTTNSAEGTEYFKMLVGVFAPEFRSIKNMHLRNFYMIVPPLTVNFVEHSINCKEKLNKKNKIGAAFTDDGFAMGVAYILKLLDQYQEFDSLHWFQAVREKYMKEMNAVVKEQTVQSTSQDEKLMQTMNLTQKRLDVYLQEFELLYFSLSSARIFFRADKTAAEETQEKKDREEVAKTGPGSSTIEGSPGESSAK
;
A
#
# COMPACT_ATOMS: atom_id res chain seq x y z
N MET A 1 -38.33 14.20 -57.85
CA MET A 1 -38.69 13.10 -56.93
C MET A 1 -40.16 12.79 -57.14
N SER A 2 -40.51 11.53 -57.42
CA SER A 2 -41.89 11.08 -57.58
C SER A 2 -42.58 10.95 -56.22
N PHE A 3 -43.90 11.15 -56.15
CA PHE A 3 -44.73 11.06 -54.94
C PHE A 3 -44.50 9.77 -54.12
N LEU A 4 -44.20 8.65 -54.79
CA LEU A 4 -43.88 7.35 -54.18
C LEU A 4 -42.53 7.32 -53.43
N SER A 5 -41.54 8.13 -53.85
CA SER A 5 -40.22 8.17 -53.20
C SER A 5 -40.26 8.80 -51.79
N LEU A 6 -41.22 9.70 -51.52
CA LEU A 6 -41.43 10.31 -50.21
C LEU A 6 -42.01 9.32 -49.18
N LEU A 7 -42.79 8.34 -49.63
CA LEU A 7 -43.36 7.30 -48.76
C LEU A 7 -42.33 6.21 -48.39
N GLN A 8 -41.21 6.11 -49.11
CA GLN A 8 -40.12 5.19 -48.78
C GLN A 8 -39.21 5.74 -47.66
N VAL A 9 -39.29 7.03 -47.34
CA VAL A 9 -38.48 7.62 -46.26
C VAL A 9 -39.20 7.40 -44.92
N PRO A 10 -38.63 6.59 -44.01
CA PRO A 10 -39.35 6.17 -42.80
C PRO A 10 -39.60 7.34 -41.83
N ALA A 11 -38.64 8.26 -41.71
CA ALA A 11 -38.67 9.43 -40.84
C ALA A 11 -37.55 10.41 -41.21
N VAL A 12 -37.79 11.72 -41.01
CA VAL A 12 -36.76 12.76 -41.13
C VAL A 12 -36.64 13.49 -39.80
N THR A 13 -35.43 13.63 -39.27
CA THR A 13 -35.20 14.44 -38.07
C THR A 13 -35.15 15.92 -38.47
N LEU A 14 -36.03 16.74 -37.90
CA LEU A 14 -36.05 18.19 -38.15
C LEU A 14 -35.05 18.91 -37.24
N ALA A 15 -35.30 18.85 -35.93
CA ALA A 15 -34.49 19.50 -34.91
C ALA A 15 -34.57 18.70 -33.62
N ALA A 16 -33.42 18.46 -32.98
CA ALA A 16 -33.34 17.75 -31.71
C ALA A 16 -34.08 16.38 -31.72
N ASN A 17 -35.16 16.27 -30.94
CA ASN A 17 -36.02 15.08 -30.82
C ASN A 17 -37.26 15.12 -31.74
N ILE A 18 -37.44 16.20 -32.50
CA ILE A 18 -38.62 16.39 -33.36
C ILE A 18 -38.40 15.63 -34.67
N ILE A 19 -39.25 14.62 -34.89
CA ILE A 19 -39.30 13.87 -36.14
C ILE A 19 -40.47 14.35 -36.97
N TRP A 20 -40.20 14.51 -38.26
CA TRP A 20 -41.20 14.67 -39.28
C TRP A 20 -41.46 13.35 -39.98
N PHE A 21 -42.74 13.00 -40.07
CA PHE A 21 -43.21 11.83 -40.78
C PHE A 21 -43.91 12.30 -42.07
N PRO A 22 -43.40 11.93 -43.26
CA PRO A 22 -43.97 12.37 -44.53
C PRO A 22 -45.43 11.96 -44.72
N ASP A 23 -45.81 10.77 -44.27
CA ASP A 23 -47.19 10.26 -44.33
C ASP A 23 -48.17 11.10 -43.49
N THR A 24 -47.84 11.44 -42.24
CA THR A 24 -48.74 12.21 -41.36
C THR A 24 -48.91 13.63 -41.88
N PHE A 25 -47.86 14.21 -42.47
CA PHE A 25 -47.93 15.51 -43.12
C PHE A 25 -48.83 15.46 -44.37
N LEU A 26 -48.64 14.48 -45.25
CA LEU A 26 -49.44 14.35 -46.47
C LEU A 26 -50.93 14.09 -46.14
N LEU A 27 -51.20 13.25 -45.14
CA LEU A 27 -52.58 12.98 -44.68
C LEU A 27 -53.26 14.21 -44.07
N SER A 28 -52.51 15.07 -43.38
CA SER A 28 -53.08 16.24 -42.68
C SER A 28 -53.16 17.51 -43.54
N LYS A 29 -52.24 17.70 -44.50
CA LYS A 29 -52.12 18.94 -45.27
C LYS A 29 -52.47 18.81 -46.74
N VAL A 30 -52.62 17.60 -47.29
CA VAL A 30 -52.95 17.38 -48.70
C VAL A 30 -54.22 16.50 -48.82
N PRO A 31 -55.42 17.10 -48.87
CA PRO A 31 -56.70 16.36 -48.93
C PRO A 31 -56.82 15.41 -50.12
N ALA A 32 -56.19 15.73 -51.26
CA ALA A 32 -56.17 14.87 -52.44
C ALA A 32 -55.32 13.60 -52.23
N ALA A 33 -54.22 13.69 -51.47
CA ALA A 33 -53.41 12.55 -51.09
C ALA A 33 -54.11 11.66 -50.06
N ALA A 34 -54.85 12.26 -49.13
CA ALA A 34 -55.64 11.52 -48.14
C ALA A 34 -56.76 10.66 -48.78
N LYS A 35 -57.32 11.10 -49.91
CA LYS A 35 -58.31 10.33 -50.69
C LYS A 35 -57.72 9.16 -51.47
N LEU A 36 -56.42 9.20 -51.78
CA LEU A 36 -55.69 8.14 -52.50
C LEU A 36 -55.12 7.05 -51.56
N MET A 37 -55.22 7.23 -50.25
CA MET A 37 -54.61 6.34 -49.25
C MET A 37 -55.67 5.64 -48.38
N ASP A 38 -55.88 4.35 -48.60
CA ASP A 38 -56.79 3.52 -47.78
C ASP A 38 -56.26 3.31 -46.34
N LYS A 39 -57.18 3.03 -45.40
CA LYS A 39 -56.82 2.67 -43.99
C LYS A 39 -55.80 1.51 -43.92
N LYS A 40 -55.87 0.55 -44.85
CA LYS A 40 -54.90 -0.56 -44.95
C LYS A 40 -53.49 -0.08 -45.34
N SER A 41 -53.40 0.92 -46.22
CA SER A 41 -52.14 1.54 -46.66
C SER A 41 -51.47 2.32 -45.52
N ILE A 42 -52.26 2.98 -44.67
CA ILE A 42 -51.75 3.68 -43.48
C ILE A 42 -51.24 2.69 -42.44
N GLN A 43 -51.93 1.56 -42.26
CA GLN A 43 -51.49 0.47 -41.37
C GLN A 43 -50.19 -0.18 -41.88
N SER A 44 -50.06 -0.42 -43.19
CA SER A 44 -48.87 -1.02 -43.77
C SER A 44 -47.64 -0.11 -43.67
N ILE A 45 -47.80 1.22 -43.73
CA ILE A 45 -46.72 2.19 -43.50
C ILE A 45 -46.22 2.12 -42.05
N ARG A 46 -47.13 2.00 -41.06
CA ARG A 46 -46.74 1.82 -39.65
C ARG A 46 -46.01 0.49 -39.45
N SER A 47 -46.51 -0.61 -40.02
CA SER A 47 -45.84 -1.91 -39.97
C SER A 47 -44.48 -1.90 -40.68
N SER A 48 -44.36 -1.18 -41.80
CA SER A 48 -43.10 -1.00 -42.52
C SER A 48 -42.07 -0.22 -41.68
N ARG A 49 -42.49 0.75 -40.87
CA ARG A 49 -41.62 1.44 -39.91
C ARG A 49 -41.13 0.55 -38.78
N ASP A 50 -42.02 -0.26 -38.20
CA ASP A 50 -41.63 -1.25 -37.18
C ASP A 50 -40.64 -2.26 -37.77
N ALA A 51 -40.90 -2.76 -38.99
CA ALA A 51 -39.98 -3.66 -39.69
C ALA A 51 -38.63 -3.00 -40.01
N PHE A 52 -38.63 -1.72 -40.43
CA PHE A 52 -37.41 -0.95 -40.66
C PHE A 52 -36.60 -0.79 -39.37
N LEU A 53 -37.24 -0.48 -38.23
CA LEU A 53 -36.57 -0.34 -36.95
C LEU A 53 -35.97 -1.68 -36.47
N GLN A 54 -36.69 -2.80 -36.67
CA GLN A 54 -36.18 -4.14 -36.37
C GLN A 54 -34.99 -4.52 -37.26
N GLN A 55 -35.08 -4.28 -38.57
CA GLN A 55 -33.98 -4.49 -39.51
C GLN A 55 -32.78 -3.61 -39.15
N LYS A 56 -33.02 -2.35 -38.77
CA LYS A 56 -31.98 -1.43 -38.33
C LYS A 56 -31.31 -1.90 -37.05
N ALA A 57 -32.07 -2.41 -36.06
CA ALA A 57 -31.49 -2.99 -34.85
C ALA A 57 -30.49 -4.13 -35.15
N GLN A 58 -30.81 -4.99 -36.13
CA GLN A 58 -29.94 -6.11 -36.53
C GLN A 58 -28.73 -5.66 -37.35
N THR A 59 -28.90 -4.68 -38.24
CA THR A 59 -27.84 -4.21 -39.15
C THR A 59 -26.90 -3.18 -38.52
N LEU A 60 -27.31 -2.50 -37.46
CA LEU A 60 -26.56 -1.41 -36.80
C LEU A 60 -25.14 -1.81 -36.37
N MET A 61 -24.94 -3.04 -35.87
CA MET A 61 -23.60 -3.54 -35.52
C MET A 61 -22.70 -3.68 -36.75
N LYS A 62 -23.24 -4.20 -37.85
CA LYS A 62 -22.52 -4.34 -39.13
C LYS A 62 -22.21 -2.98 -39.75
N ASP A 63 -23.17 -2.05 -39.68
CA ASP A 63 -22.99 -0.66 -40.10
C ASP A 63 -21.86 -0.02 -39.29
N MET A 64 -21.87 -0.16 -37.95
CA MET A 64 -20.81 0.35 -37.08
C MET A 64 -19.42 -0.20 -37.44
N GLN A 65 -19.28 -1.52 -37.65
CA GLN A 65 -18.02 -2.13 -38.03
C GLN A 65 -17.52 -1.65 -39.40
N SER A 66 -18.43 -1.51 -40.37
CA SER A 66 -18.10 -1.01 -41.72
C SER A 66 -17.59 0.43 -41.65
N TYR A 67 -18.32 1.31 -40.96
CA TYR A 67 -17.90 2.70 -40.78
C TYR A 67 -16.63 2.82 -39.93
N TYR A 68 -16.38 1.93 -38.98
CA TYR A 68 -15.12 1.90 -38.25
C TYR A 68 -13.93 1.70 -39.20
N ILE A 69 -14.01 0.73 -40.11
CA ILE A 69 -12.97 0.47 -41.12
C ILE A 69 -12.85 1.65 -42.10
N PHE A 70 -13.98 2.20 -42.55
CA PHE A 70 -13.96 3.32 -43.50
C PHE A 70 -13.35 4.59 -42.90
N VAL A 71 -13.73 4.94 -41.67
CA VAL A 71 -13.22 6.13 -40.97
C VAL A 71 -11.75 5.96 -40.60
N THR A 72 -11.34 4.80 -40.08
CA THR A 72 -9.92 4.56 -39.75
C THR A 72 -9.03 4.57 -41.00
N SER A 73 -9.45 3.93 -42.09
CA SER A 73 -8.76 4.00 -43.38
C SER A 73 -8.68 5.43 -43.92
N TRP A 74 -9.77 6.21 -43.80
CA TRP A 74 -9.80 7.61 -44.19
C TRP A 74 -8.88 8.48 -43.34
N MET A 75 -8.83 8.28 -42.01
CA MET A 75 -7.92 9.00 -41.11
C MET A 75 -6.45 8.76 -41.52
N MET A 76 -6.08 7.52 -41.80
CA MET A 76 -4.72 7.19 -42.25
C MET A 76 -4.39 7.83 -43.61
N LYS A 77 -5.34 7.80 -44.56
CA LYS A 77 -5.18 8.46 -45.87
C LYS A 77 -5.04 9.98 -45.73
N MET A 78 -5.84 10.59 -44.87
CA MET A 78 -5.81 12.02 -44.55
C MET A 78 -4.46 12.40 -43.95
N GLU A 79 -3.93 11.61 -43.00
CA GLU A 79 -2.60 11.86 -42.43
C GLU A 79 -1.48 11.67 -43.45
N SER A 80 -1.53 10.62 -44.28
CA SER A 80 -0.52 10.35 -45.29
C SER A 80 -0.45 11.45 -46.35
N ILE A 81 -1.60 11.92 -46.85
CA ILE A 81 -1.65 12.92 -47.93
C ILE A 81 -1.30 14.31 -47.42
N LEU A 82 -1.74 14.67 -46.21
CA LEU A 82 -1.39 15.96 -45.62
C LEU A 82 0.04 16.04 -45.08
N SER A 83 0.74 14.90 -44.94
CA SER A 83 2.14 14.87 -44.51
C SER A 83 3.14 14.90 -45.67
N LYS A 84 2.68 14.79 -46.92
CA LYS A 84 3.56 14.88 -48.09
C LYS A 84 3.86 16.34 -48.39
N GLU A 85 5.15 16.64 -48.60
CA GLU A 85 5.56 17.93 -49.13
C GLU A 85 5.05 18.12 -50.56
N PRO A 86 4.53 19.31 -50.91
CA PRO A 86 4.01 19.57 -52.24
C PRO A 86 5.17 19.57 -53.25
N LYS A 87 5.14 18.62 -54.20
CA LYS A 87 6.03 18.64 -55.36
C LYS A 87 5.40 19.51 -56.47
N PRO A 88 6.14 20.46 -57.06
CA PRO A 88 5.59 21.41 -58.04
C PRO A 88 4.98 20.70 -59.27
N ASP A 89 5.59 19.60 -59.72
CA ASP A 89 5.17 18.87 -60.94
C ASP A 89 3.84 18.11 -60.79
N LYS A 90 3.32 17.93 -59.57
CA LYS A 90 2.07 17.18 -59.30
C LYS A 90 1.04 17.95 -58.46
N LEU A 91 1.17 19.27 -58.39
CA LEU A 91 0.33 20.12 -57.52
C LEU A 91 -1.17 19.98 -57.81
N SER A 92 -1.57 19.94 -59.09
CA SER A 92 -2.99 19.81 -59.50
C SER A 92 -3.60 18.46 -59.09
N GLU A 93 -2.83 17.38 -59.21
CA GLU A 93 -3.26 16.03 -58.82
C GLU A 93 -3.35 15.90 -57.30
N ASP A 94 -2.39 16.47 -56.56
CA ASP A 94 -2.39 16.48 -55.10
C ASP A 94 -3.58 17.28 -54.54
N LEU A 95 -3.86 18.47 -55.09
CA LEU A 95 -5.02 19.27 -54.69
C LEU A 95 -6.35 18.57 -54.97
N SER A 96 -6.47 17.86 -56.11
CA SER A 96 -7.65 17.06 -56.43
C SER A 96 -7.83 15.90 -55.43
N ASN A 97 -6.74 15.22 -55.06
CA ASN A 97 -6.75 14.16 -54.07
C ASN A 97 -7.15 14.69 -52.68
N ARG A 98 -6.59 15.83 -52.24
CA ARG A 98 -6.99 16.51 -51.00
C ARG A 98 -8.47 16.89 -51.01
N CYS A 99 -8.96 17.47 -52.11
CA CYS A 99 -10.37 17.81 -52.27
C CYS A 99 -11.28 16.60 -52.10
N ASN A 100 -10.95 15.47 -52.75
CA ASN A 100 -11.75 14.25 -52.67
C ASN A 100 -11.78 13.67 -51.25
N ILE A 101 -10.66 13.72 -50.52
CA ILE A 101 -10.59 13.26 -49.12
C ILE A 101 -11.39 14.15 -48.18
N PHE A 102 -11.35 15.48 -48.37
CA PHE A 102 -12.16 16.39 -47.57
C PHE A 102 -13.65 16.16 -47.79
N VAL A 103 -14.07 16.00 -49.05
CA VAL A 103 -15.45 15.65 -49.41
C VAL A 103 -15.85 14.31 -48.80
N GLN A 104 -15.00 13.29 -48.91
CA GLN A 104 -15.26 11.96 -48.34
C GLN A 104 -15.44 12.00 -46.81
N GLY A 105 -14.61 12.78 -46.11
CA GLY A 105 -14.72 12.97 -44.66
C GLY A 105 -16.05 13.61 -44.24
N VAL A 106 -16.49 14.64 -44.98
CA VAL A 106 -17.79 15.30 -44.75
C VAL A 106 -18.95 14.33 -45.03
N LEU A 107 -18.87 13.53 -46.10
CA LEU A 107 -19.90 12.54 -46.43
C LEU A 107 -20.00 11.44 -45.36
N TYR A 108 -18.87 10.96 -44.82
CA TYR A 108 -18.87 10.02 -43.71
C TYR A 108 -19.49 10.63 -42.44
N ALA A 109 -19.13 11.86 -42.08
CA ALA A 109 -19.74 12.58 -40.96
C ALA A 109 -21.26 12.74 -41.14
N TYR A 110 -21.71 13.12 -42.34
CA TYR A 110 -23.13 13.25 -42.68
C TYR A 110 -23.88 11.92 -42.54
N SER A 111 -23.36 10.84 -43.14
CA SER A 111 -23.98 9.52 -43.08
C SER A 111 -24.08 8.99 -41.66
N ILE A 112 -22.98 9.07 -40.89
CA ILE A 112 -22.94 8.65 -39.48
C ILE A 112 -23.90 9.49 -38.64
N SER A 113 -23.88 10.82 -38.76
CA SER A 113 -24.80 11.69 -38.03
C SER A 113 -26.26 11.39 -38.36
N THR A 114 -26.57 11.10 -39.62
CA THR A 114 -27.93 10.78 -40.06
C THR A 114 -28.38 9.45 -39.47
N ILE A 115 -27.54 8.42 -39.51
CA ILE A 115 -27.83 7.10 -38.91
C ILE A 115 -28.11 7.27 -37.41
N ILE A 116 -27.28 8.02 -36.68
CA ILE A 116 -27.47 8.19 -35.23
C ILE A 116 -28.77 8.95 -34.93
N LYS A 117 -28.97 10.13 -35.54
CA LYS A 117 -30.14 10.98 -35.29
C LYS A 117 -31.45 10.28 -35.66
N THR A 118 -31.50 9.67 -36.85
CA THR A 118 -32.71 8.98 -37.32
C THR A 118 -33.03 7.78 -36.43
N THR A 119 -32.03 6.95 -36.10
CA THR A 119 -32.24 5.75 -35.27
C THR A 119 -32.69 6.11 -33.85
N MET A 120 -31.94 6.98 -33.14
CA MET A 120 -32.27 7.36 -31.76
C MET A 120 -33.63 8.04 -31.64
N ASN A 121 -33.92 8.98 -32.53
CA ASN A 121 -35.20 9.67 -32.50
C ASN A 121 -36.35 8.71 -32.84
N MET A 122 -36.17 7.79 -33.80
CA MET A 122 -37.22 6.85 -34.18
C MET A 122 -37.58 5.90 -33.03
N TYR A 123 -36.60 5.41 -32.26
CA TYR A 123 -36.86 4.67 -31.02
C TYR A 123 -37.66 5.50 -30.00
N MET A 124 -37.31 6.78 -29.83
CA MET A 124 -37.99 7.68 -28.91
C MET A 124 -39.44 7.98 -29.35
N SER A 125 -39.67 8.29 -30.63
CA SER A 125 -41.00 8.61 -31.16
C SER A 125 -41.93 7.39 -31.22
N MET A 126 -41.38 6.19 -31.43
CA MET A 126 -42.15 4.95 -31.43
C MET A 126 -42.31 4.33 -30.02
N GLN A 127 -41.69 4.93 -29.00
CA GLN A 127 -41.69 4.46 -27.61
C GLN A 127 -41.26 2.98 -27.49
N ARG A 128 -40.32 2.53 -28.33
CA ARG A 128 -39.77 1.17 -28.30
C ARG A 128 -38.48 1.14 -27.48
N PRO A 129 -38.28 0.15 -26.60
CA PRO A 129 -37.04 0.02 -25.85
C PRO A 129 -35.88 -0.34 -26.79
N MET A 130 -34.72 0.27 -26.56
CA MET A 130 -33.48 -0.07 -27.25
C MET A 130 -32.75 -1.19 -26.49
N THR A 131 -32.16 -2.14 -27.22
CA THR A 131 -31.29 -3.15 -26.62
C THR A 131 -29.95 -2.53 -26.20
N LYS A 132 -29.32 -3.08 -25.15
CA LYS A 132 -27.99 -2.62 -24.70
C LYS A 132 -26.95 -2.68 -25.83
N THR A 133 -27.02 -3.69 -26.69
CA THR A 133 -26.12 -3.85 -27.86
C THR A 133 -26.26 -2.71 -28.87
N SER A 134 -27.50 -2.32 -29.21
CA SER A 134 -27.76 -1.20 -30.11
C SER A 134 -27.31 0.14 -29.52
N VAL A 135 -27.50 0.33 -28.21
CA VAL A 135 -27.02 1.53 -27.50
C VAL A 135 -25.50 1.63 -27.56
N LYS A 136 -24.78 0.52 -27.31
CA LYS A 136 -23.32 0.45 -27.43
C LYS A 136 -22.86 0.78 -28.85
N ALA A 137 -23.49 0.17 -29.87
CA ALA A 137 -23.17 0.44 -31.28
C ALA A 137 -23.35 1.92 -31.66
N LEU A 138 -24.44 2.55 -31.23
CA LEU A 138 -24.68 3.97 -31.45
C LEU A 138 -23.66 4.85 -30.72
N CYS A 139 -23.24 4.47 -29.52
CA CYS A 139 -22.18 5.19 -28.82
C CYS A 139 -20.86 5.14 -29.59
N ARG A 140 -20.51 3.98 -30.15
CA ARG A 140 -19.34 3.84 -31.03
C ARG A 140 -19.44 4.68 -32.30
N LEU A 141 -20.62 4.78 -32.91
CA LEU A 141 -20.83 5.68 -34.05
C LEU A 141 -20.64 7.15 -33.67
N VAL A 142 -21.07 7.56 -32.47
CA VAL A 142 -20.80 8.92 -31.96
C VAL A 142 -19.29 9.16 -31.77
N GLU A 143 -18.55 8.16 -31.26
CA GLU A 143 -17.10 8.24 -31.13
C GLU A 143 -16.43 8.44 -32.50
N LEU A 144 -16.83 7.65 -33.50
CA LEU A 144 -16.33 7.78 -34.88
C LEU A 144 -16.62 9.16 -35.48
N LEU A 145 -17.82 9.70 -35.27
CA LEU A 145 -18.18 11.05 -35.72
C LEU A 145 -17.23 12.12 -35.15
N LYS A 146 -16.86 11.97 -33.87
CA LYS A 146 -15.92 12.89 -33.21
C LYS A 146 -14.47 12.64 -33.59
N ALA A 147 -14.10 11.41 -33.92
CA ALA A 147 -12.80 11.11 -34.49
C ALA A 147 -12.60 11.83 -35.83
N VAL A 148 -13.65 11.90 -36.67
CA VAL A 148 -13.64 12.68 -37.91
C VAL A 148 -13.43 14.17 -37.61
N GLU A 149 -14.19 14.76 -36.68
CA GLU A 149 -14.02 16.16 -36.28
C GLU A 149 -12.62 16.46 -35.75
N HIS A 150 -12.09 15.60 -34.87
CA HIS A 150 -10.76 15.74 -34.30
C HIS A 150 -9.66 15.65 -35.36
N THR A 151 -9.83 14.80 -36.38
CA THR A 151 -8.86 14.68 -37.49
C THR A 151 -8.76 15.98 -38.30
N PHE A 152 -9.90 16.63 -38.58
CA PHE A 152 -9.92 17.96 -39.19
C PHE A 152 -9.31 19.03 -38.28
N HIS A 153 -9.57 18.97 -36.97
CA HIS A 153 -9.02 19.93 -36.01
C HIS A 153 -7.49 19.82 -35.86
N ARG A 154 -6.96 18.58 -35.75
CA ARG A 154 -5.53 18.29 -35.61
C ARG A 154 -4.68 18.89 -36.73
N ARG A 155 -5.22 18.94 -37.96
CA ARG A 155 -4.55 19.49 -39.15
C ARG A 155 -5.18 20.81 -39.64
N SER A 156 -5.88 21.54 -38.77
CA SER A 156 -6.65 22.74 -39.14
C SER A 156 -5.87 23.78 -39.94
N LEU A 157 -4.60 24.02 -39.61
CA LEU A 157 -3.73 24.94 -40.35
C LEU A 157 -3.50 24.49 -41.80
N VAL A 158 -3.10 23.23 -42.01
CA VAL A 158 -2.85 22.66 -43.34
C VAL A 158 -4.15 22.54 -44.15
N VAL A 159 -5.27 22.25 -43.47
CA VAL A 159 -6.59 22.22 -44.11
C VAL A 159 -7.00 23.61 -44.57
N ALA A 160 -6.82 24.65 -43.76
CA ALA A 160 -7.16 26.02 -44.14
C ALA A 160 -6.35 26.52 -45.35
N ASP A 161 -5.06 26.22 -45.38
CA ASP A 161 -4.18 26.53 -46.51
C ASP A 161 -4.62 25.77 -47.78
N SER A 162 -4.82 24.45 -47.66
CA SER A 162 -5.26 23.60 -48.78
C SER A 162 -6.63 24.03 -49.33
N VAL A 163 -7.56 24.47 -48.49
CA VAL A 163 -8.89 24.95 -48.93
C VAL A 163 -8.76 26.15 -49.88
N SER A 164 -7.83 27.07 -49.62
CA SER A 164 -7.61 28.24 -50.47
C SER A 164 -7.15 27.83 -51.88
N HIS A 165 -6.16 26.93 -51.95
CA HIS A 165 -5.65 26.41 -53.22
C HIS A 165 -6.66 25.55 -53.99
N ILE A 166 -7.41 24.69 -53.28
CA ILE A 166 -8.47 23.87 -53.90
C ILE A 166 -9.58 24.76 -54.45
N THR A 167 -9.97 25.81 -53.73
CA THR A 167 -11.00 26.77 -54.18
C THR A 167 -10.57 27.42 -55.49
N GLN A 168 -9.33 27.89 -55.58
CA GLN A 168 -8.78 28.49 -56.80
C GLN A 168 -8.75 27.51 -57.98
N GLN A 169 -8.34 26.25 -57.75
CA GLN A 169 -8.33 25.22 -58.79
C GLN A 169 -9.74 24.92 -59.31
N LEU A 170 -10.73 24.77 -58.41
CA LEU A 170 -12.12 24.52 -58.78
C LEU A 170 -12.75 25.73 -59.51
N GLN A 171 -12.43 26.95 -59.09
CA GLN A 171 -12.84 28.17 -59.79
C GLN A 171 -12.27 28.20 -61.21
N SER A 172 -10.98 27.88 -61.39
CA SER A 172 -10.36 27.82 -62.72
C SER A 172 -11.02 26.79 -63.64
N GLN A 173 -11.40 25.61 -63.10
CA GLN A 173 -12.13 24.59 -63.85
C GLN A 173 -13.52 25.07 -64.27
N ALA A 174 -14.27 25.69 -63.35
CA ALA A 174 -15.59 26.24 -63.65
C ALA A 174 -15.53 27.37 -64.69
N LEU A 175 -14.54 28.27 -64.58
CA LEU A 175 -14.31 29.36 -65.52
C LEU A 175 -13.97 28.83 -66.93
N ALA A 176 -13.15 27.78 -67.05
CA ALA A 176 -12.83 27.17 -68.34
C ALA A 176 -14.08 26.62 -69.05
N SER A 177 -14.96 25.94 -68.31
CA SER A 177 -16.24 25.45 -68.85
C SER A 177 -17.17 26.58 -69.28
N ILE A 178 -17.28 27.66 -68.48
CA ILE A 178 -18.12 28.82 -68.79
C ILE A 178 -17.55 29.60 -69.99
N SER A 179 -16.23 29.79 -70.06
CA SER A 179 -15.57 30.44 -71.19
C SER A 179 -15.80 29.70 -72.51
N THR A 180 -15.79 28.36 -72.46
CA THR A 180 -16.10 27.51 -73.63
C THR A 180 -17.54 27.70 -74.09
N ALA A 181 -18.50 27.71 -73.16
CA ALA A 181 -19.91 27.98 -73.47
C ALA A 181 -20.13 29.40 -74.02
N LYS A 182 -19.47 30.40 -73.43
CA LYS A 182 -19.50 31.79 -73.89
C LYS A 182 -19.00 31.94 -75.32
N LYS A 183 -17.85 31.35 -75.66
CA LYS A 183 -17.31 31.34 -77.04
C LYS A 183 -18.28 30.72 -78.04
N ARG A 184 -19.00 29.67 -77.63
CA ARG A 184 -20.02 29.00 -78.45
C ARG A 184 -21.21 29.92 -78.75
N VAL A 185 -21.72 30.62 -77.74
CA VAL A 185 -22.82 31.60 -77.91
C VAL A 185 -22.40 32.76 -78.83
N ILE A 186 -21.17 33.26 -78.68
CA ILE A 186 -20.64 34.37 -79.49
C ILE A 186 -20.44 33.96 -80.97
N SER A 187 -20.11 32.70 -81.24
CA SER A 187 -19.84 32.21 -82.60
C SER A 187 -21.10 32.05 -83.47
N ASP A 188 -22.28 31.99 -82.87
CA ASP A 188 -23.55 31.81 -83.59
C ASP A 188 -24.14 33.17 -84.01
N LYS A 189 -24.14 33.45 -85.32
CA LYS A 189 -24.50 34.77 -85.91
C LYS A 189 -26.00 35.13 -85.84
N LYS A 190 -26.88 34.27 -85.33
CA LYS A 190 -28.33 34.59 -85.24
C LYS A 190 -28.65 35.42 -84.00
N TYR A 191 -29.15 36.64 -84.21
CA TYR A 191 -29.57 37.57 -83.15
C TYR A 191 -30.93 37.17 -82.54
N SER A 192 -31.02 37.17 -81.20
CA SER A 192 -32.25 36.93 -80.44
C SER A 192 -32.11 37.57 -79.05
N GLU A 193 -33.14 38.24 -78.54
CA GLU A 193 -33.15 38.85 -77.20
C GLU A 193 -32.83 37.82 -76.09
N GLN A 194 -33.42 36.63 -76.19
CA GLN A 194 -33.16 35.53 -75.25
C GLN A 194 -31.69 35.07 -75.26
N ARG A 195 -30.97 35.21 -76.38
CA ARG A 195 -29.54 34.88 -76.46
C ARG A 195 -28.67 35.96 -75.82
N LEU A 196 -29.07 37.23 -75.93
CA LEU A 196 -28.39 38.34 -75.27
C LEU A 196 -28.51 38.21 -73.75
N ASP A 197 -29.68 37.80 -73.25
CA ASP A 197 -29.89 37.49 -71.83
C ASP A 197 -29.00 36.33 -71.36
N VAL A 198 -28.95 35.20 -72.11
CA VAL A 198 -28.06 34.07 -71.80
C VAL A 198 -26.59 34.48 -71.81
N LEU A 199 -26.15 35.29 -72.78
CA LEU A 199 -24.78 35.79 -72.86
C LEU A 199 -24.45 36.70 -71.67
N SER A 200 -25.34 37.62 -71.32
CA SER A 200 -25.17 38.52 -70.17
C SER A 200 -25.09 37.74 -68.85
N ALA A 201 -25.89 36.68 -68.70
CA ALA A 201 -25.84 35.78 -67.55
C ALA A 201 -24.51 35.01 -67.47
N LEU A 202 -23.97 34.54 -68.59
CA LEU A 202 -22.65 33.88 -68.62
C LEU A 202 -21.51 34.85 -68.26
N VAL A 203 -21.58 36.11 -68.73
CA VAL A 203 -20.60 37.15 -68.36
C VAL A 203 -20.69 37.48 -66.87
N LEU A 204 -21.90 37.55 -66.32
CA LEU A 204 -22.12 37.76 -64.88
C LEU A 204 -21.52 36.60 -64.07
N ALA A 205 -21.72 35.35 -64.49
CA ALA A 205 -21.14 34.17 -63.85
C ALA A 205 -19.60 34.17 -63.89
N GLU A 206 -19.00 34.59 -65.01
CA GLU A 206 -17.55 34.70 -65.17
C GLU A 206 -16.95 35.77 -64.23
N ASN A 207 -17.54 36.97 -64.20
CA ASN A 207 -17.07 38.08 -63.36
C ASN A 207 -17.19 37.75 -61.87
N THR A 208 -18.24 37.03 -61.47
CA THR A 208 -18.47 36.65 -60.07
C THR A 208 -17.56 35.52 -59.61
N LEU A 209 -17.21 34.58 -60.49
CA LEU A 209 -16.25 33.50 -60.21
C LEU A 209 -14.78 33.97 -60.14
N ASN A 210 -14.42 35.07 -60.80
CA ASN A 210 -13.05 35.61 -60.81
C ASN A 210 -12.56 36.18 -59.46
N GLY A 211 -13.45 36.38 -58.48
CA GLY A 211 -13.03 36.81 -57.13
C GLY A 211 -13.28 35.76 -56.05
N PRO A 212 -13.23 36.12 -54.76
CA PRO A 212 -13.34 35.16 -53.67
C PRO A 212 -14.67 34.41 -53.70
N SER A 213 -14.65 33.12 -53.37
CA SER A 213 -15.84 32.25 -53.32
C SER A 213 -16.72 32.53 -52.09
N THR A 214 -17.28 33.73 -51.94
CA THR A 214 -18.25 34.06 -50.86
C THR A 214 -19.62 33.44 -51.14
N LYS A 215 -20.48 33.32 -50.12
CA LYS A 215 -21.80 32.69 -50.25
C LYS A 215 -22.68 33.43 -51.26
N GLU A 216 -22.64 34.75 -51.24
CA GLU A 216 -23.41 35.65 -52.10
C GLU A 216 -22.97 35.48 -53.56
N ARG A 217 -21.65 35.43 -53.81
CA ARG A 217 -21.11 35.23 -55.15
C ARG A 217 -21.46 33.86 -55.71
N ARG A 218 -21.35 32.79 -54.91
CA ARG A 218 -21.78 31.43 -55.34
C ARG A 218 -23.28 31.38 -55.65
N LEU A 219 -24.11 32.10 -54.90
CA LEU A 219 -25.54 32.21 -55.16
C LEU A 219 -25.82 32.95 -56.48
N ILE A 220 -25.14 34.06 -56.74
CA ILE A 220 -25.23 34.79 -58.02
C ILE A 220 -24.79 33.89 -59.17
N VAL A 221 -23.69 33.14 -59.04
CA VAL A 221 -23.24 32.17 -60.06
C VAL A 221 -24.31 31.11 -60.31
N SER A 222 -24.93 30.57 -59.27
CA SER A 222 -26.00 29.57 -59.42
C SER A 222 -27.24 30.13 -60.12
N LEU A 223 -27.62 31.38 -59.85
CA LEU A 223 -28.73 32.06 -60.52
C LEU A 223 -28.39 32.43 -61.97
N ALA A 224 -27.17 32.90 -62.20
CA ALA A 224 -26.69 33.22 -63.53
C ALA A 224 -26.61 31.96 -64.42
N LEU A 225 -26.20 30.83 -63.86
CA LEU A 225 -26.16 29.55 -64.58
C LEU A 225 -27.56 28.95 -64.79
N SER A 226 -28.54 29.19 -63.91
CA SER A 226 -29.91 28.72 -64.17
C SER A 226 -30.56 29.42 -65.37
N VAL A 227 -30.18 30.68 -65.63
CA VAL A 227 -30.52 31.41 -66.85
C VAL A 227 -29.61 30.99 -68.01
N GLY A 228 -28.30 30.87 -67.78
CA GLY A 228 -27.32 30.54 -68.82
C GLY A 228 -27.44 29.13 -69.41
N THR A 229 -28.08 28.21 -68.68
CA THR A 229 -28.39 26.84 -69.14
C THR A 229 -29.66 26.74 -69.97
N GLN A 230 -30.47 27.81 -70.01
CA GLN A 230 -31.58 27.93 -70.97
C GLN A 230 -30.98 27.93 -72.39
N MET A 231 -31.73 27.39 -73.38
CA MET A 231 -31.29 27.22 -74.77
C MET A 231 -30.24 26.12 -75.07
N LYS A 232 -29.99 25.17 -74.15
CA LYS A 232 -29.01 24.06 -74.36
C LYS A 232 -27.61 24.57 -74.75
N THR A 233 -27.20 25.68 -74.16
CA THR A 233 -25.90 26.32 -74.39
C THR A 233 -24.72 25.39 -74.05
N PHE A 234 -24.91 24.58 -73.01
CA PHE A 234 -24.02 23.50 -72.60
C PHE A 234 -24.46 22.19 -73.25
N LYS A 235 -23.49 21.36 -73.66
CA LYS A 235 -23.78 19.95 -73.95
C LYS A 235 -24.12 19.23 -72.65
N ASP A 236 -24.96 18.20 -72.71
CA ASP A 236 -25.30 17.39 -71.53
C ASP A 236 -24.04 16.76 -70.87
N GLU A 237 -23.02 16.45 -71.67
CA GLU A 237 -21.71 15.97 -71.22
C GLU A 237 -20.87 17.02 -70.47
N GLU A 238 -21.06 18.33 -70.73
CA GLU A 238 -20.31 19.42 -70.09
C GLU A 238 -21.03 19.96 -68.84
N LEU A 239 -22.37 19.82 -68.80
CA LEU A 239 -23.22 20.32 -67.72
C LEU A 239 -22.98 19.55 -66.41
N LEU A 240 -22.90 18.21 -66.48
CA LEU A 240 -22.71 17.35 -65.31
C LEU A 240 -21.37 17.61 -64.60
N PRO A 241 -20.21 17.68 -65.29
CA PRO A 241 -18.94 18.08 -64.69
C PRO A 241 -18.98 19.47 -64.06
N LEU A 242 -19.58 20.46 -64.74
CA LEU A 242 -19.69 21.82 -64.21
C LEU A 242 -20.51 21.86 -62.92
N GLN A 243 -21.66 21.17 -62.88
CA GLN A 243 -22.46 21.05 -61.66
C GLN A 243 -21.71 20.34 -60.53
N LEU A 244 -20.90 19.33 -60.84
CA LEU A 244 -20.07 18.65 -59.84
C LEU A 244 -19.00 19.59 -59.27
N VAL A 245 -18.32 20.35 -60.12
CA VAL A 245 -17.30 21.33 -59.70
C VAL A 245 -17.91 22.40 -58.80
N LEU A 246 -19.07 22.96 -59.17
CA LEU A 246 -19.76 23.97 -58.36
C LEU A 246 -20.24 23.41 -57.01
N LYS A 247 -20.71 22.16 -56.97
CA LYS A 247 -21.05 21.48 -55.72
C LYS A 247 -19.82 21.24 -54.83
N LYS A 248 -18.70 20.83 -55.41
CA LYS A 248 -17.42 20.70 -54.68
C LYS A 248 -16.96 22.05 -54.14
N LEU A 249 -17.07 23.11 -54.95
CA LEU A 249 -16.70 24.47 -54.58
C LEU A 249 -17.53 24.97 -53.38
N ASP A 250 -18.84 24.74 -53.38
CA ASP A 250 -19.72 25.10 -52.26
C ASP A 250 -19.36 24.34 -50.98
N LEU A 251 -19.12 23.03 -51.08
CA LEU A 251 -18.76 22.20 -49.94
C LEU A 251 -17.40 22.59 -49.33
N ILE A 252 -16.38 22.82 -50.17
CA ILE A 252 -15.02 23.17 -49.72
C ILE A 252 -14.98 24.58 -49.14
N SER A 253 -15.68 25.54 -49.74
CA SER A 253 -15.73 26.93 -49.24
C SER A 253 -16.35 27.04 -47.85
N GLU A 254 -17.21 26.09 -47.45
CA GLU A 254 -17.84 26.03 -46.13
C GLU A 254 -17.37 24.85 -45.28
N LEU A 255 -16.22 24.25 -45.60
CA LEU A 255 -15.78 22.97 -45.02
C LEU A 255 -15.85 22.96 -43.48
N ARG A 256 -15.32 24.01 -42.84
CA ARG A 256 -15.30 24.12 -41.36
C ARG A 256 -16.70 24.13 -40.77
N GLU A 257 -17.60 24.94 -41.31
CA GLU A 257 -18.98 25.04 -40.81
C GLU A 257 -19.77 23.75 -41.09
N ARG A 258 -19.57 23.12 -42.25
CA ARG A 258 -20.22 21.85 -42.59
C ARG A 258 -19.77 20.72 -41.66
N VAL A 259 -18.46 20.59 -41.41
CA VAL A 259 -17.94 19.61 -40.45
C VAL A 259 -18.52 19.85 -39.06
N LYS A 260 -18.57 21.11 -38.61
CA LYS A 260 -19.14 21.46 -37.30
C LYS A 260 -20.63 21.13 -37.18
N VAL A 261 -21.43 21.41 -38.20
CA VAL A 261 -22.89 21.12 -38.20
C VAL A 261 -23.15 19.61 -38.24
N HIS A 262 -22.41 18.86 -39.06
CA HIS A 262 -22.59 17.41 -39.17
C HIS A 262 -22.06 16.66 -37.95
N CYS A 263 -20.99 17.15 -37.31
CA CYS A 263 -20.44 16.57 -36.08
C CYS A 263 -21.09 17.11 -34.80
N ASP A 264 -22.14 17.93 -34.90
CA ASP A 264 -22.86 18.41 -33.72
C ASP A 264 -23.65 17.28 -33.04
N CYS A 265 -23.24 16.97 -31.81
CA CYS A 265 -23.84 15.95 -30.96
C CYS A 265 -24.80 16.52 -29.91
N SER A 266 -25.22 17.78 -30.05
CA SER A 266 -26.16 18.45 -29.14
C SER A 266 -27.47 17.68 -28.90
N PHE A 267 -27.91 16.90 -29.89
CA PHE A 267 -29.13 16.08 -29.81
C PHE A 267 -29.05 14.99 -28.71
N LEU A 268 -27.86 14.55 -28.29
CA LEU A 268 -27.70 13.54 -27.22
C LEU A 268 -28.26 14.02 -25.87
N TYR A 269 -28.46 15.32 -25.69
CA TYR A 269 -29.11 15.90 -24.52
C TYR A 269 -30.51 15.31 -24.28
N TRP A 270 -31.25 14.99 -25.33
CA TRP A 270 -32.61 14.43 -25.24
C TRP A 270 -32.61 12.92 -24.98
N HIS A 271 -31.45 12.27 -25.05
CA HIS A 271 -31.24 10.83 -24.90
C HIS A 271 -30.41 10.51 -23.65
N ARG A 272 -30.74 11.13 -22.50
CA ARG A 272 -29.95 11.08 -21.25
C ARG A 272 -29.71 9.65 -20.72
N THR A 273 -30.64 8.74 -20.97
CA THR A 273 -30.58 7.34 -20.53
C THR A 273 -29.46 6.53 -21.20
N VAL A 274 -28.91 7.02 -22.31
CA VAL A 274 -27.81 6.38 -23.04
C VAL A 274 -26.47 6.56 -22.31
N PHE A 275 -26.30 7.63 -21.53
CA PHE A 275 -25.01 7.98 -20.94
C PHE A 275 -24.54 7.03 -19.82
N PRO A 276 -25.39 6.62 -18.84
CA PRO A 276 -24.98 5.60 -17.86
C PRO A 276 -24.60 4.27 -18.49
N ILE A 277 -25.38 3.81 -19.49
CA ILE A 277 -25.13 2.55 -20.20
C ILE A 277 -23.78 2.58 -20.94
N TYR A 278 -23.39 3.75 -21.44
CA TYR A 278 -22.06 3.95 -22.04
C TYR A 278 -20.94 3.86 -21.00
N LEU A 279 -21.08 4.52 -19.85
CA LEU A 279 -20.07 4.45 -18.78
C LEU A 279 -19.90 3.03 -18.25
N ASP A 280 -21.01 2.29 -18.10
CA ASP A 280 -20.97 0.88 -17.73
C ASP A 280 -20.24 0.03 -18.78
N ASP A 281 -20.44 0.29 -20.08
CA ASP A 281 -19.74 -0.44 -21.15
C ASP A 281 -18.24 -0.16 -21.18
N VAL A 282 -17.83 1.08 -20.97
CA VAL A 282 -16.40 1.44 -20.91
C VAL A 282 -15.75 0.88 -19.64
N TYR A 283 -16.49 0.84 -18.53
CA TYR A 283 -16.00 0.19 -17.31
C TYR A 283 -15.79 -1.31 -17.49
N GLU A 284 -16.70 -2.01 -18.18
CA GLU A 284 -16.54 -3.44 -18.47
C GLU A 284 -15.37 -3.71 -19.43
N ASN A 285 -15.05 -2.78 -20.33
CA ASN A 285 -13.96 -2.89 -21.31
C ASN A 285 -12.83 -1.89 -21.01
N ALA A 286 -12.04 -2.15 -19.96
CA ALA A 286 -11.00 -1.22 -19.47
C ALA A 286 -9.93 -0.80 -20.50
N VAL A 287 -9.68 -1.62 -21.54
CA VAL A 287 -8.77 -1.30 -22.67
C VAL A 287 -9.21 -0.03 -23.42
N ASP A 288 -10.48 0.33 -23.31
CA ASP A 288 -11.11 1.44 -23.99
C ASP A 288 -11.20 2.72 -23.15
N ALA A 289 -10.49 2.79 -22.02
CA ALA A 289 -10.52 3.91 -21.08
C ALA A 289 -10.26 5.28 -21.76
N ALA A 290 -9.37 5.34 -22.75
CA ALA A 290 -9.08 6.56 -23.51
C ALA A 290 -10.30 7.13 -24.26
N ARG A 291 -11.33 6.31 -24.50
CA ARG A 291 -12.55 6.70 -25.22
C ARG A 291 -13.48 7.59 -24.39
N ILE A 292 -13.34 7.54 -23.05
CA ILE A 292 -14.09 8.42 -22.12
C ILE A 292 -13.84 9.89 -22.44
N HIS A 293 -12.62 10.27 -22.79
CA HIS A 293 -12.25 11.63 -23.16
C HIS A 293 -13.15 12.17 -24.28
N VAL A 294 -13.33 11.39 -25.35
CA VAL A 294 -14.09 11.81 -26.55
C VAL A 294 -15.55 12.04 -26.19
N LYS A 295 -16.16 11.14 -25.43
CA LYS A 295 -17.58 11.25 -25.04
C LYS A 295 -17.81 12.40 -24.05
N LEU A 296 -16.97 12.56 -23.04
CA LEU A 296 -17.08 13.67 -22.10
C LEU A 296 -16.89 15.03 -22.78
N LEU A 297 -15.99 15.11 -23.78
CA LEU A 297 -15.85 16.30 -24.62
C LEU A 297 -17.14 16.61 -25.39
N THR A 298 -17.83 15.59 -25.94
CA THR A 298 -19.12 15.81 -26.63
C THR A 298 -20.20 16.41 -25.74
N LEU A 299 -20.25 15.99 -24.47
CA LEU A 299 -21.21 16.48 -23.50
C LEU A 299 -20.85 17.88 -23.01
N SER A 300 -19.56 18.23 -22.96
CA SER A 300 -19.10 19.56 -22.54
C SER A 300 -19.50 20.70 -23.51
N ILE A 301 -19.88 20.37 -24.75
CA ILE A 301 -20.34 21.35 -25.75
C ILE A 301 -21.80 21.78 -25.47
N LEU A 302 -22.55 21.04 -24.64
CA LEU A 302 -23.92 21.37 -24.26
C LEU A 302 -23.93 22.54 -23.26
N LYS A 303 -24.12 23.78 -23.74
CA LYS A 303 -24.12 25.04 -22.97
C LYS A 303 -25.26 25.23 -21.94
N MET A 304 -25.77 24.17 -21.30
CA MET A 304 -26.89 24.25 -20.35
C MET A 304 -26.43 24.00 -18.90
N HIS A 305 -26.58 25.02 -18.05
CA HIS A 305 -26.10 25.09 -16.66
C HIS A 305 -26.68 24.01 -15.72
N LEU A 306 -27.97 23.66 -15.86
CA LEU A 306 -28.65 22.71 -14.95
C LEU A 306 -28.19 21.26 -15.14
N THR A 307 -27.73 20.91 -16.35
CA THR A 307 -27.24 19.57 -16.70
C THR A 307 -25.80 19.29 -16.27
N TYR A 308 -25.06 20.35 -15.92
CA TYR A 308 -23.68 20.26 -15.44
C TYR A 308 -23.59 19.38 -14.19
N LEU A 309 -24.43 19.64 -13.18
CA LEU A 309 -24.41 18.92 -11.90
C LEU A 309 -24.90 17.48 -12.03
N LEU A 310 -25.96 17.23 -12.80
CA LEU A 310 -26.57 15.90 -12.92
C LEU A 310 -25.64 14.91 -13.66
N ASN A 311 -25.02 15.34 -14.77
CA ASN A 311 -24.13 14.48 -15.54
C ASN A 311 -22.79 14.21 -14.83
N ILE A 312 -22.35 15.17 -14.01
CA ILE A 312 -21.20 15.00 -13.13
C ILE A 312 -21.50 13.95 -12.06
N ASN A 313 -22.64 14.04 -11.37
CA ASN A 313 -23.05 13.03 -10.38
C ASN A 313 -23.21 11.63 -10.97
N ILE A 314 -23.75 11.53 -12.19
CA ILE A 314 -23.82 10.24 -12.90
C ILE A 314 -22.43 9.68 -13.18
N CYS A 315 -21.47 10.52 -13.58
CA CYS A 315 -20.07 10.12 -13.79
C CYS A 315 -19.41 9.67 -12.47
N TRP A 316 -19.61 10.42 -11.39
CA TRP A 316 -19.13 10.04 -10.05
C TRP A 316 -19.66 8.67 -9.63
N CYS A 317 -20.98 8.46 -9.69
CA CYS A 317 -21.60 7.23 -9.19
C CYS A 317 -21.33 6.00 -10.07
N HIS A 318 -21.38 6.13 -11.41
CA HIS A 318 -21.28 4.96 -12.29
C HIS A 318 -19.84 4.56 -12.64
N LEU A 319 -18.89 5.51 -12.62
CA LEU A 319 -17.50 5.25 -12.98
C LEU A 319 -16.58 5.31 -11.75
N LEU A 320 -16.53 6.46 -11.08
CA LEU A 320 -15.50 6.73 -10.07
C LEU A 320 -15.73 5.95 -8.77
N ASP A 321 -16.95 5.93 -8.24
CA ASP A 321 -17.28 5.17 -7.03
C ASP A 321 -17.14 3.65 -7.25
N LYS A 322 -17.48 3.17 -8.45
CA LYS A 322 -17.34 1.77 -8.83
C LYS A 322 -15.87 1.35 -8.92
N LEU A 323 -15.04 2.20 -9.55
CA LEU A 323 -13.57 2.03 -9.59
C LEU A 323 -12.98 2.02 -8.18
N CYS A 324 -13.33 3.00 -7.33
CA CYS A 324 -12.83 3.12 -5.97
C CYS A 324 -13.11 1.85 -5.14
N LYS A 325 -14.36 1.37 -5.17
CA LYS A 325 -14.78 0.18 -4.39
C LYS A 325 -14.14 -1.12 -4.88
N GLU A 326 -14.01 -1.31 -6.18
CA GLU A 326 -13.38 -2.52 -6.73
C GLU A 326 -11.87 -2.55 -6.47
N ILE A 327 -11.19 -1.41 -6.53
CA ILE A 327 -9.76 -1.31 -6.20
C ILE A 327 -9.54 -1.55 -4.70
N GLU A 328 -10.35 -0.92 -3.85
CA GLU A 328 -10.32 -1.15 -2.41
C GLU A 328 -10.54 -2.64 -2.08
N LYS A 329 -11.50 -3.28 -2.76
CA LYS A 329 -11.78 -4.71 -2.59
C LYS A 329 -10.62 -5.59 -3.07
N ASP A 330 -10.04 -5.30 -4.24
CA ASP A 330 -8.91 -6.04 -4.78
C ASP A 330 -7.66 -5.91 -3.90
N LEU A 331 -7.36 -4.71 -3.40
CA LEU A 331 -6.25 -4.47 -2.46
C LEU A 331 -6.46 -5.23 -1.14
N ARG A 332 -7.67 -5.17 -0.57
CA ARG A 332 -8.00 -5.94 0.65
C ARG A 332 -7.85 -7.44 0.44
N LEU A 333 -8.39 -7.97 -0.65
CA LEU A 333 -8.28 -9.39 -0.97
C LEU A 333 -6.81 -9.81 -1.18
N SER A 334 -6.00 -8.95 -1.78
CA SER A 334 -4.57 -9.22 -2.03
C SER A 334 -3.75 -9.32 -0.75
N VAL A 335 -3.96 -8.41 0.22
CA VAL A 335 -3.28 -8.45 1.52
C VAL A 335 -3.75 -9.65 2.36
N HIS A 336 -5.04 -9.98 2.29
CA HIS A 336 -5.61 -11.11 3.02
C HIS A 336 -5.56 -12.44 2.25
N THR A 337 -4.69 -12.58 1.24
CA THR A 337 -4.49 -13.85 0.50
C THR A 337 -4.09 -15.01 1.42
N HIS A 338 -3.33 -14.72 2.48
CA HIS A 338 -2.93 -15.70 3.50
C HIS A 338 -4.12 -16.28 4.29
N LEU A 339 -5.27 -15.58 4.34
CA LEU A 339 -6.49 -16.04 5.01
C LEU A 339 -7.34 -17.00 4.15
N LYS A 340 -6.95 -17.30 2.91
CA LYS A 340 -7.64 -18.23 1.98
C LYS A 340 -9.17 -18.05 1.95
N LEU A 341 -9.64 -16.80 1.87
CA LEU A 341 -11.07 -16.49 1.90
C LEU A 341 -11.80 -16.75 0.57
N ASP A 342 -11.09 -16.94 -0.55
CA ASP A 342 -11.73 -17.19 -1.85
C ASP A 342 -10.73 -17.85 -2.83
N ASP A 343 -11.07 -19.04 -3.36
CA ASP A 343 -10.36 -19.72 -4.47
C ASP A 343 -10.66 -19.00 -5.80
N ARG A 344 -10.25 -17.74 -5.92
CA ARG A 344 -10.40 -16.97 -7.17
C ARG A 344 -9.29 -17.33 -8.13
N ASN A 345 -9.52 -18.41 -8.87
CA ASN A 345 -8.68 -18.78 -9.99
C ASN A 345 -8.68 -17.62 -11.03
N PRO A 346 -7.50 -17.02 -11.34
CA PRO A 346 -7.37 -15.90 -12.30
C PRO A 346 -7.93 -16.20 -13.69
N PHE A 347 -8.06 -17.48 -14.04
CA PHE A 347 -8.59 -17.95 -15.32
C PHE A 347 -10.13 -18.05 -15.35
N LYS A 348 -10.81 -18.04 -14.19
CA LYS A 348 -12.28 -18.07 -14.10
C LYS A 348 -12.91 -16.70 -13.86
N VAL A 349 -12.25 -15.86 -13.07
CA VAL A 349 -12.67 -14.49 -12.77
C VAL A 349 -11.69 -13.58 -13.48
N GLY A 350 -11.92 -13.29 -14.77
CA GLY A 350 -10.99 -12.52 -15.58
C GLY A 350 -10.51 -11.26 -14.86
N MET A 351 -9.19 -11.10 -14.71
CA MET A 351 -8.61 -9.90 -14.12
C MET A 351 -8.84 -8.71 -15.06
N LYS A 352 -9.53 -7.68 -14.58
CA LYS A 352 -9.70 -6.42 -15.30
C LYS A 352 -8.45 -5.57 -15.11
N ASP A 353 -7.76 -5.24 -16.21
CA ASP A 353 -6.63 -4.34 -16.17
C ASP A 353 -7.09 -2.88 -16.07
N LEU A 354 -7.29 -2.42 -14.83
CA LEU A 354 -7.73 -1.06 -14.51
C LEU A 354 -6.60 -0.02 -14.66
N ALA A 355 -5.35 -0.44 -14.90
CA ALA A 355 -4.21 0.49 -15.00
C ALA A 355 -4.38 1.51 -16.14
N HIS A 356 -5.11 1.12 -17.20
CA HIS A 356 -5.42 1.96 -18.35
C HIS A 356 -6.26 3.21 -18.02
N PHE A 357 -6.99 3.22 -16.89
CA PHE A 357 -7.70 4.42 -16.44
C PHE A 357 -6.77 5.45 -15.79
N PHE A 358 -5.67 5.01 -15.20
CA PHE A 358 -4.73 5.86 -14.46
C PHE A 358 -3.63 6.47 -15.33
N SER A 359 -3.44 5.97 -16.55
CA SER A 359 -2.59 6.59 -17.57
C SER A 359 -3.25 7.75 -18.31
N LEU A 360 -4.55 7.99 -18.07
CA LEU A 360 -5.29 9.07 -18.70
C LEU A 360 -4.89 10.43 -18.13
N LYS A 361 -4.68 11.39 -19.03
CA LYS A 361 -4.50 12.80 -18.65
C LYS A 361 -5.80 13.37 -18.04
N PRO A 362 -5.72 14.43 -17.21
CA PRO A 362 -6.90 15.06 -16.64
C PRO A 362 -7.93 15.46 -17.70
N ILE A 363 -9.15 14.97 -17.55
CA ILE A 363 -10.22 15.19 -18.51
C ILE A 363 -10.83 16.56 -18.27
N ARG A 364 -10.77 17.46 -19.26
CA ARG A 364 -11.50 18.71 -19.19
C ARG A 364 -12.99 18.46 -19.41
N PHE A 365 -13.79 18.67 -18.37
CA PHE A 365 -15.25 18.63 -18.44
C PHE A 365 -15.82 20.01 -18.09
N PHE A 366 -16.26 20.74 -19.11
CA PHE A 366 -16.63 22.16 -19.03
C PHE A 366 -15.51 23.04 -18.44
N ASN A 367 -15.73 23.58 -17.23
CA ASN A 367 -14.81 24.44 -16.49
C ASN A 367 -14.04 23.71 -15.37
N ARG A 368 -14.14 22.37 -15.28
CA ARG A 368 -13.38 21.57 -14.30
C ARG A 368 -12.51 20.54 -15.00
N PHE A 369 -11.42 20.19 -14.33
CA PHE A 369 -10.57 19.07 -14.69
C PHE A 369 -10.92 17.90 -13.79
N ILE A 370 -11.26 16.76 -14.40
CA ILE A 370 -11.51 15.50 -13.70
C ILE A 370 -10.25 14.67 -13.87
N ASP A 371 -9.47 14.59 -12.80
CA ASP A 371 -8.33 13.69 -12.70
C ASP A 371 -8.76 12.41 -11.98
N ILE A 372 -8.87 11.32 -12.73
CA ILE A 372 -9.28 10.01 -12.23
C ILE A 372 -8.24 9.48 -11.24
N LYS A 373 -6.95 9.67 -11.53
CA LYS A 373 -5.84 9.21 -10.69
C LYS A 373 -5.87 9.91 -9.35
N ALA A 374 -5.90 11.24 -9.36
CA ALA A 374 -5.93 12.03 -8.13
C ALA A 374 -7.16 11.73 -7.25
N TYR A 375 -8.33 11.53 -7.87
CA TYR A 375 -9.54 11.22 -7.13
C TYR A 375 -9.49 9.86 -6.43
N VAL A 376 -9.05 8.81 -7.14
CA VAL A 376 -8.92 7.47 -6.55
C VAL A 376 -7.85 7.45 -5.45
N THR A 377 -6.70 8.12 -5.68
CA THR A 377 -5.67 8.28 -4.64
C THR A 377 -6.26 8.95 -3.40
N HIS A 378 -6.99 10.07 -3.55
CA HIS A 378 -7.59 10.78 -2.43
C HIS A 378 -8.63 9.94 -1.68
N TYR A 379 -9.46 9.18 -2.40
CA TYR A 379 -10.44 8.28 -1.78
C TYR A 379 -9.75 7.20 -0.95
N LEU A 380 -8.72 6.54 -1.50
CA LEU A 380 -7.98 5.49 -0.79
C LEU A 380 -7.20 6.07 0.40
N ASP A 381 -6.54 7.22 0.24
CA ASP A 381 -5.82 7.89 1.33
C ASP A 381 -6.76 8.23 2.49
N LYS A 382 -7.91 8.84 2.19
CA LYS A 382 -8.93 9.18 3.19
C LYS A 382 -9.49 7.93 3.87
N THR A 383 -9.77 6.87 3.11
CA THR A 383 -10.34 5.63 3.64
C THR A 383 -9.34 4.91 4.53
N PHE A 384 -8.11 4.74 4.08
CA PHE A 384 -7.05 4.11 4.86
C PHE A 384 -6.70 4.94 6.10
N TYR A 385 -6.67 6.27 6.01
CA TYR A 385 -6.47 7.13 7.17
C TYR A 385 -7.61 6.98 8.19
N ASN A 386 -8.86 7.06 7.76
CA ASN A 386 -10.00 6.92 8.68
C ASN A 386 -10.05 5.52 9.32
N LEU A 387 -9.78 4.46 8.57
CA LEU A 387 -9.77 3.09 9.12
C LEU A 387 -8.61 2.87 10.10
N THR A 388 -7.43 3.41 9.81
CA THR A 388 -6.29 3.37 10.75
C THR A 388 -6.56 4.17 12.03
N THR A 389 -7.33 5.27 11.97
CA THR A 389 -7.75 5.98 13.19
C THR A 389 -8.73 5.19 14.06
N VAL A 390 -9.53 4.30 13.47
CA VAL A 390 -10.48 3.45 14.21
C VAL A 390 -9.76 2.23 14.83
N ALA A 391 -8.85 1.61 14.09
CA ALA A 391 -8.07 0.45 14.54
C ALA A 391 -6.58 0.68 14.31
N LEU A 392 -5.91 1.25 15.31
CA LEU A 392 -4.48 1.60 15.23
C LEU A 392 -3.56 0.39 15.01
N HIS A 393 -3.95 -0.82 15.43
CA HIS A 393 -3.14 -2.03 15.27
C HIS A 393 -3.06 -2.50 13.80
N ASP A 394 -4.05 -2.18 12.96
CA ASP A 394 -4.10 -2.56 11.55
C ASP A 394 -3.28 -1.64 10.65
N TRP A 395 -2.54 -0.67 11.20
CA TRP A 395 -1.72 0.27 10.42
C TRP A 395 -0.78 -0.42 9.42
N ALA A 396 -0.23 -1.59 9.79
CA ALA A 396 0.68 -2.36 8.95
C ALA A 396 -0.02 -2.92 7.70
N THR A 397 -1.24 -3.46 7.85
CA THR A 397 -2.00 -4.01 6.71
C THR A 397 -2.40 -2.91 5.73
N TYR A 398 -2.80 -1.73 6.24
CA TYR A 398 -3.07 -0.58 5.39
C TYR A 398 -1.79 -0.01 4.73
N SER A 399 -0.64 -0.10 5.38
CA SER A 399 0.65 0.25 4.77
C SER A 399 1.00 -0.69 3.61
N GLU A 400 0.77 -2.00 3.76
CA GLU A 400 0.92 -2.97 2.67
C GLU A 400 -0.06 -2.68 1.52
N MET A 401 -1.32 -2.33 1.81
CA MET A 401 -2.28 -1.92 0.78
C MET A 401 -1.81 -0.68 -0.01
N ARG A 402 -1.18 0.30 0.65
CA ARG A 402 -0.58 1.47 -0.03
C ARG A 402 0.57 1.07 -0.94
N ASN A 403 1.44 0.17 -0.50
CA ASN A 403 2.55 -0.33 -1.30
C ASN A 403 2.04 -1.11 -2.53
N LEU A 404 1.04 -1.98 -2.35
CA LEU A 404 0.41 -2.71 -3.45
C LEU A 404 -0.29 -1.77 -4.44
N ALA A 405 -0.96 -0.73 -3.96
CA ALA A 405 -1.59 0.27 -4.81
C ALA A 405 -0.55 1.01 -5.68
N THR A 406 0.61 1.32 -5.08
CA THR A 406 1.73 1.94 -5.78
C THR A 406 2.30 1.01 -6.86
N GLN A 407 2.57 -0.25 -6.51
CA GLN A 407 3.17 -1.23 -7.42
C GLN A 407 2.23 -1.64 -8.57
N ARG A 408 0.95 -1.89 -8.27
CA ARG A 408 0.00 -2.46 -9.25
C ARG A 408 -0.68 -1.40 -10.12
N TYR A 409 -0.93 -0.20 -9.56
CA TYR A 409 -1.69 0.85 -10.24
C TYR A 409 -0.91 2.16 -10.45
N GLY A 410 0.33 2.26 -9.95
CA GLY A 410 1.14 3.49 -10.07
C GLY A 410 0.56 4.66 -9.27
N LEU A 411 -0.25 4.39 -8.24
CA LEU A 411 -0.86 5.39 -7.36
C LEU A 411 0.13 5.75 -6.26
N VAL A 412 0.75 6.93 -6.35
CA VAL A 412 1.59 7.46 -5.27
C VAL A 412 0.67 7.94 -4.17
N MET A 413 0.71 7.28 -3.02
CA MET A 413 -0.11 7.57 -1.85
C MET A 413 0.70 8.29 -0.78
N THR A 414 0.05 9.08 0.05
CA THR A 414 0.73 9.81 1.13
C THR A 414 1.12 8.83 2.25
N GLU A 415 2.23 9.02 2.95
CA GLU A 415 2.49 8.24 4.16
C GLU A 415 1.56 8.70 5.30
N ALA A 416 1.01 7.74 6.05
CA ALA A 416 0.18 8.06 7.20
C ALA A 416 1.07 8.41 8.40
N HIS A 417 1.35 9.70 8.59
CA HIS A 417 1.95 10.20 9.82
C HIS A 417 0.88 10.29 10.92
N LEU A 418 0.40 9.14 11.38
CA LEU A 418 -0.38 9.06 12.62
C LEU A 418 0.59 9.10 13.79
N PRO A 419 0.30 9.87 14.86
CA PRO A 419 1.10 9.83 16.08
C PRO A 419 1.09 8.39 16.60
N SER A 420 2.24 7.72 16.58
CA SER A 420 2.39 6.43 17.23
C SER A 420 2.26 6.66 18.74
N GLN A 421 1.09 6.34 19.29
CA GLN A 421 0.90 6.00 20.71
C GLN A 421 1.17 7.11 21.75
N THR A 422 0.46 8.24 21.70
CA THR A 422 0.43 9.22 22.81
C THR A 422 -1.01 9.51 23.29
N LEU A 423 -1.84 8.48 23.42
CA LEU A 423 -3.10 8.56 24.16
C LEU A 423 -3.09 7.52 25.28
N GLU A 424 -3.40 7.99 26.49
CA GLU A 424 -3.28 7.37 27.82
C GLU A 424 -4.07 6.07 28.07
N GLN A 425 -4.40 5.29 27.03
CA GLN A 425 -4.97 3.96 27.21
C GLN A 425 -3.84 2.94 27.31
N GLY A 426 -3.73 2.35 28.51
CA GLY A 426 -2.60 1.54 28.97
C GLY A 426 -2.06 0.57 27.92
N LEU A 427 -0.76 0.67 27.69
CA LEU A 427 0.02 -0.28 26.91
C LEU A 427 -0.20 -1.70 27.46
N ASP A 428 -0.51 -2.65 26.57
CA ASP A 428 -0.61 -4.07 26.94
C ASP A 428 0.78 -4.60 27.31
N VAL A 429 0.99 -4.81 28.61
CA VAL A 429 2.25 -5.28 29.19
C VAL A 429 2.65 -6.64 28.58
N LEU A 430 1.70 -7.48 28.19
CA LEU A 430 1.99 -8.79 27.57
C LEU A 430 2.52 -8.64 26.14
N GLU A 431 2.05 -7.65 25.39
CA GLU A 431 2.55 -7.36 24.05
C GLU A 431 3.96 -6.75 24.11
N ILE A 432 4.23 -5.88 25.09
CA ILE A 432 5.59 -5.39 25.39
C ILE A 432 6.51 -6.54 25.75
N MET A 433 6.09 -7.46 26.62
CA MET A 433 6.92 -8.60 27.02
C MET A 433 7.19 -9.55 25.84
N ARG A 434 6.22 -9.75 24.95
CA ARG A 434 6.34 -10.63 23.78
C ARG A 434 7.18 -10.01 22.66
N ASN A 435 7.10 -8.68 22.50
CA ASN A 435 7.79 -7.93 21.43
C ASN A 435 8.79 -6.93 21.99
N ILE A 436 9.50 -7.28 23.07
CA ILE A 436 10.37 -6.33 23.78
C ILE A 436 11.49 -5.76 22.89
N HIS A 437 11.95 -6.56 21.93
CA HIS A 437 12.93 -6.16 20.92
C HIS A 437 12.36 -5.09 19.95
N VAL A 438 11.06 -5.11 19.65
CA VAL A 438 10.37 -4.08 18.84
C VAL A 438 10.03 -2.86 19.68
N PHE A 439 9.62 -3.06 20.93
CA PHE A 439 9.29 -1.99 21.87
C PHE A 439 10.52 -1.10 22.16
N VAL A 440 11.68 -1.72 22.40
CA VAL A 440 12.97 -1.02 22.57
C VAL A 440 13.43 -0.34 21.27
N SER A 441 13.00 -0.82 20.10
CA SER A 441 13.37 -0.29 18.78
C SER A 441 12.56 0.95 18.35
N ARG A 442 11.29 1.07 18.77
CA ARG A 442 10.37 2.12 18.27
C ARG A 442 10.10 3.26 19.25
N TYR A 443 10.18 3.01 20.55
CA TYR A 443 10.28 4.10 21.51
C TYR A 443 11.76 4.49 21.61
N LEU A 444 12.10 5.77 21.46
CA LEU A 444 13.39 6.32 21.90
C LEU A 444 13.50 6.15 23.42
N TYR A 445 13.81 4.93 23.85
CA TYR A 445 13.95 4.56 25.25
C TYR A 445 15.30 5.08 25.71
N ASN A 446 15.29 6.13 26.52
CA ASN A 446 16.51 6.56 27.18
C ASN A 446 16.87 5.51 28.25
N LEU A 447 17.74 4.56 27.88
CA LEU A 447 18.31 3.53 28.76
C LEU A 447 18.82 4.15 30.07
N ASN A 448 19.44 5.33 30.01
CA ASN A 448 19.96 6.03 31.19
C ASN A 448 18.84 6.44 32.16
N ASN A 449 17.67 6.84 31.66
CA ASN A 449 16.52 7.17 32.52
C ASN A 449 15.98 5.92 33.23
N GLN A 450 15.92 4.76 32.56
CA GLN A 450 15.45 3.52 33.18
C GLN A 450 16.44 2.95 34.20
N VAL A 451 17.74 3.05 33.91
CA VAL A 451 18.79 2.72 34.89
C VAL A 451 18.69 3.66 36.10
N ASN A 452 18.38 4.95 35.89
CA ASN A 452 18.14 5.89 36.99
C ASN A 452 16.87 5.55 37.80
N PHE A 453 15.75 5.19 37.16
CA PHE A 453 14.57 4.69 37.88
C PHE A 453 14.89 3.43 38.70
N THR A 454 15.66 2.52 38.13
CA THR A 454 16.13 1.32 38.82
C THR A 454 17.01 1.67 40.01
N TYR A 455 17.93 2.63 39.85
CA TYR A 455 18.76 3.14 40.93
C TYR A 455 17.92 3.72 42.08
N GLN A 456 16.93 4.56 41.79
CA GLN A 456 16.04 5.13 42.79
C GLN A 456 15.21 4.05 43.50
N PHE A 457 14.74 3.05 42.77
CA PHE A 457 14.03 1.90 43.32
C PHE A 457 14.93 1.10 44.26
N LEU A 458 16.14 0.75 43.80
CA LEU A 458 17.14 0.02 44.60
C LEU A 458 17.48 0.79 45.87
N ARG A 459 17.68 2.12 45.81
CA ARG A 459 17.94 2.95 46.98
C ARG A 459 16.83 2.82 48.04
N LYS A 460 15.55 2.88 47.63
CA LYS A 460 14.41 2.68 48.55
C LYS A 460 14.39 1.28 49.15
N LYS A 461 14.64 0.24 48.33
CA LYS A 461 14.64 -1.15 48.79
C LYS A 461 15.81 -1.45 49.72
N PHE A 462 16.98 -0.89 49.43
CA PHE A 462 18.14 -1.02 50.27
C PHE A 462 18.01 -0.30 51.61
N TYR A 463 17.28 0.81 51.68
CA TYR A 463 16.94 1.43 52.95
C TYR A 463 16.17 0.46 53.85
N ILE A 464 15.15 -0.22 53.31
CA ILE A 464 14.37 -1.25 54.02
C ILE A 464 15.27 -2.45 54.39
N PHE A 465 16.15 -2.86 53.48
CA PHE A 465 17.11 -3.95 53.72
C PHE A 465 18.04 -3.64 54.90
N SER A 466 18.57 -2.41 54.95
CA SER A 466 19.45 -1.97 56.04
C SER A 466 18.69 -1.90 57.37
N GLN A 467 17.46 -1.40 57.38
CA GLN A 467 16.61 -1.40 58.57
C GLN A 467 16.35 -2.82 59.10
N PHE A 468 16.06 -3.78 58.20
CA PHE A 468 15.83 -5.17 58.58
C PHE A 468 17.07 -5.81 59.23
N MET A 469 18.26 -5.57 58.66
CA MET A 469 19.52 -6.09 59.21
C MET A 469 19.96 -5.38 60.50
N TYR A 470 19.47 -4.16 60.74
CA TYR A 470 19.76 -3.39 61.95
C TYR A 470 18.85 -3.80 63.13
N ASP A 471 17.68 -4.39 62.87
CA ASP A 471 16.76 -4.86 63.90
C ASP A 471 17.46 -5.76 64.92
N GLU A 472 17.36 -5.40 66.21
CA GLU A 472 18.03 -6.08 67.31
C GLU A 472 17.61 -7.55 67.44
N HIS A 473 16.38 -7.92 67.05
CA HIS A 473 15.94 -9.32 67.07
C HIS A 473 16.63 -10.17 66.00
N ILE A 474 16.98 -9.59 64.86
CA ILE A 474 17.70 -10.26 63.77
C ILE A 474 19.21 -10.23 64.04
N LYS A 475 19.76 -9.05 64.32
CA LYS A 475 21.18 -8.82 64.59
C LYS A 475 21.70 -9.64 65.75
N SER A 476 20.99 -9.70 66.88
CA SER A 476 21.42 -10.48 68.05
C SER A 476 21.47 -11.99 67.79
N ARG A 477 20.58 -12.52 66.93
CA ARG A 477 20.58 -13.93 66.53
C ARG A 477 21.69 -14.25 65.54
N LEU A 478 21.94 -13.36 64.58
CA LEU A 478 23.07 -13.51 63.66
C LEU A 478 24.40 -13.50 64.41
N ILE A 479 24.60 -12.60 65.38
CA ILE A 479 25.83 -12.57 66.19
C ILE A 479 26.00 -13.86 67.00
N LYS A 480 24.91 -14.41 67.56
CA LYS A 480 24.95 -15.71 68.27
C LYS A 480 25.36 -16.84 67.34
N ASP A 481 24.84 -16.86 66.11
CA ASP A 481 25.18 -17.89 65.13
C ASP A 481 26.61 -17.73 64.60
N ILE A 482 27.11 -16.50 64.43
CA ILE A 482 28.50 -16.22 64.06
C ILE A 482 29.47 -16.73 65.14
N ARG A 483 29.18 -16.46 66.42
CA ARG A 483 30.00 -16.97 67.54
C ARG A 483 30.01 -18.49 67.56
N PHE A 484 28.84 -19.11 67.46
CA PHE A 484 28.71 -20.56 67.40
C PHE A 484 29.51 -21.17 66.24
N PHE A 485 29.44 -20.58 65.04
CA PHE A 485 30.21 -21.06 63.89
C PHE A 485 31.72 -20.94 64.12
N ARG A 486 32.20 -19.83 64.70
CA ARG A 486 33.63 -19.67 65.02
C ARG A 486 34.13 -20.66 66.06
N GLU A 487 33.32 -20.96 67.08
CA GLU A 487 33.66 -21.89 68.16
C GLU A 487 33.60 -23.36 67.72
N THR A 488 32.73 -23.69 66.75
CA THR A 488 32.46 -25.08 66.32
C THR A 488 33.16 -25.44 65.00
N LYS A 489 33.87 -24.49 64.37
CA LYS A 489 34.45 -24.64 63.02
C LYS A 489 35.36 -25.85 62.90
N ASP A 490 36.15 -26.14 63.93
CA ASP A 490 37.12 -27.25 63.95
C ASP A 490 36.46 -28.62 64.21
N GLN A 491 35.27 -28.64 64.80
CA GLN A 491 34.53 -29.87 65.13
C GLN A 491 33.54 -30.30 64.04
N THR A 492 33.13 -29.37 63.17
CA THR A 492 32.09 -29.59 62.14
C THR A 492 32.64 -29.61 60.72
N ASP A 493 33.93 -29.90 60.54
CA ASP A 493 34.58 -29.94 59.22
C ASP A 493 34.37 -28.62 58.43
N GLN A 494 34.39 -27.49 59.16
CA GLN A 494 34.11 -26.14 58.66
C GLN A 494 32.71 -25.93 58.03
N LYS A 495 31.76 -26.84 58.23
CA LYS A 495 30.41 -26.78 57.64
C LYS A 495 29.40 -26.13 58.57
N TYR A 496 28.54 -25.28 58.02
CA TYR A 496 27.44 -24.68 58.78
C TYR A 496 26.29 -25.71 59.02
N PRO A 497 25.89 -25.98 60.29
CA PRO A 497 24.89 -27.00 60.56
C PRO A 497 23.47 -26.64 60.08
N PHE A 498 22.84 -27.55 59.34
CA PHE A 498 21.48 -27.37 58.81
C PHE A 498 20.43 -27.13 59.91
N GLU A 499 20.48 -27.89 61.01
CA GLU A 499 19.53 -27.75 62.12
C GLU A 499 19.52 -26.33 62.71
N ARG A 500 20.65 -25.63 62.62
CA ARG A 500 20.76 -24.26 63.12
C ARG A 500 20.03 -23.28 62.22
N ALA A 501 20.17 -23.42 60.90
CA ALA A 501 19.41 -22.64 59.93
C ALA A 501 17.89 -22.84 60.09
N GLU A 502 17.46 -24.08 60.37
CA GLU A 502 16.05 -24.38 60.61
C GLU A 502 15.55 -23.81 61.96
N LYS A 503 16.34 -23.93 63.03
CA LYS A 503 16.06 -23.30 64.34
C LYS A 503 15.94 -21.79 64.22
N PHE A 504 16.77 -21.15 63.39
CA PHE A 504 16.69 -19.73 63.09
C PHE A 504 15.35 -19.36 62.41
N ASN A 505 14.95 -20.10 61.38
CA ASN A 505 13.65 -19.90 60.70
C ASN A 505 12.46 -20.07 61.66
N ARG A 506 12.45 -21.15 62.46
CA ARG A 506 11.41 -21.39 63.47
C ARG A 506 11.38 -20.29 64.54
N GLY A 507 12.56 -19.81 64.94
CA GLY A 507 12.69 -18.72 65.91
C GLY A 507 12.14 -17.39 65.39
N ILE A 508 12.24 -17.11 64.10
CA ILE A 508 11.69 -15.88 63.50
C ILE A 508 10.18 -15.97 63.30
N ARG A 509 9.65 -17.14 62.92
CA ARG A 509 8.19 -17.36 62.85
C ARG A 509 7.47 -17.09 64.18
N LYS A 510 8.15 -17.31 65.31
CA LYS A 510 7.62 -17.03 66.66
C LYS A 510 7.54 -15.54 67.02
N LEU A 511 8.18 -14.64 66.27
CA LEU A 511 8.15 -13.19 66.53
C LEU A 511 6.85 -12.52 66.07
N GLY A 512 6.03 -13.22 65.28
CA GLY A 512 4.77 -12.71 64.75
C GLY A 512 4.64 -12.95 63.24
N LEU A 513 3.40 -13.05 62.77
CA LEU A 513 3.03 -13.10 61.36
C LEU A 513 2.32 -11.79 61.00
N THR A 514 2.53 -11.32 59.78
CA THR A 514 1.81 -10.17 59.24
C THR A 514 0.34 -10.52 58.94
N PRO A 515 -0.54 -9.53 58.67
CA PRO A 515 -1.95 -9.79 58.34
C PRO A 515 -2.14 -10.76 57.17
N ASP A 516 -1.18 -10.81 56.25
CA ASP A 516 -1.14 -11.71 55.09
C ASP A 516 -0.55 -13.09 55.40
N GLY A 517 -0.28 -13.42 56.67
CA GLY A 517 0.28 -14.69 57.11
C GLY A 517 1.76 -14.92 56.77
N GLN A 518 2.51 -13.85 56.47
CA GLN A 518 3.93 -13.94 56.11
C GLN A 518 4.83 -13.71 57.33
N SER A 519 5.92 -14.47 57.43
CA SER A 519 6.95 -14.22 58.45
C SER A 519 7.85 -13.06 58.03
N TYR A 520 8.56 -12.46 58.99
CA TYR A 520 9.56 -11.43 58.71
C TYR A 520 10.64 -11.89 57.71
N LEU A 521 11.01 -13.18 57.73
CA LEU A 521 11.92 -13.76 56.74
C LEU A 521 11.29 -13.89 55.35
N ASP A 522 9.98 -14.15 55.25
CA ASP A 522 9.29 -14.19 53.95
C ASP A 522 9.25 -12.80 53.30
N GLN A 523 9.04 -11.74 54.11
CA GLN A 523 9.12 -10.36 53.64
C GLN A 523 10.54 -10.00 53.19
N PHE A 524 11.56 -10.46 53.93
CA PHE A 524 12.95 -10.25 53.56
C PHE A 524 13.35 -11.01 52.29
N ARG A 525 12.86 -12.25 52.12
CA ARG A 525 13.02 -13.01 50.87
C ARG A 525 12.40 -12.25 49.70
N GLN A 526 11.16 -11.77 49.82
CA GLN A 526 10.50 -10.97 48.78
C GLN A 526 11.26 -9.69 48.46
N LEU A 527 11.82 -9.02 49.48
CA LEU A 527 12.67 -7.85 49.28
C LEU A 527 13.91 -8.18 48.45
N ILE A 528 14.60 -9.29 48.75
CA ILE A 528 15.75 -9.76 47.98
C ILE A 528 15.33 -10.16 46.55
N SER A 529 14.20 -10.86 46.38
CA SER A 529 13.66 -11.19 45.06
C SER A 529 13.32 -9.93 44.26
N GLN A 530 12.76 -8.89 44.87
CA GLN A 530 12.49 -7.60 44.20
C GLN A 530 13.77 -6.89 43.77
N ILE A 531 14.82 -6.93 44.59
CA ILE A 531 16.15 -6.40 44.24
C ILE A 531 16.71 -7.16 43.04
N GLY A 532 16.68 -8.50 43.05
CA GLY A 532 17.16 -9.29 41.92
C GLY A 532 16.30 -9.17 40.65
N ASN A 533 14.99 -9.02 40.78
CA ASN A 533 14.10 -8.72 39.66
C ASN A 533 14.42 -7.37 39.00
N ALA A 534 14.80 -6.36 39.78
CA ALA A 534 15.27 -5.09 39.25
C ALA A 534 16.58 -5.25 38.44
N MET A 535 17.50 -6.11 38.92
CA MET A 535 18.71 -6.47 38.15
C MET A 535 18.38 -7.25 36.87
N GLY A 536 17.39 -8.16 36.94
CA GLY A 536 16.86 -8.89 35.78
C GLY A 536 16.21 -7.97 34.75
N TYR A 537 15.51 -6.92 35.21
CA TYR A 537 14.91 -5.90 34.34
C TYR A 537 15.98 -5.10 33.59
N VAL A 538 17.01 -4.60 34.28
CA VAL A 538 18.14 -3.90 33.64
C VAL A 538 18.82 -4.79 32.59
N ARG A 539 19.01 -6.08 32.92
CA ARG A 539 19.55 -7.05 31.96
C ARG A 539 18.67 -7.25 30.74
N MET A 540 17.35 -7.34 30.93
CA MET A 540 16.39 -7.54 29.86
C MET A 540 16.40 -6.35 28.90
N ILE A 541 16.36 -5.12 29.42
CA ILE A 541 16.47 -3.91 28.60
C ILE A 541 17.80 -3.91 27.85
N ARG A 542 18.91 -4.24 28.51
CA ARG A 542 20.23 -4.34 27.86
C ARG A 542 20.21 -5.31 26.69
N SER A 543 19.70 -6.53 26.88
CA SER A 543 19.61 -7.53 25.81
C SER A 543 18.73 -7.05 24.65
N GLY A 544 17.64 -6.33 24.94
CA GLY A 544 16.80 -5.70 23.93
C GLY A 544 17.52 -4.61 23.14
N GLY A 545 18.27 -3.75 23.82
CA GLY A 545 19.09 -2.70 23.19
C GLY A 545 20.20 -3.28 22.31
N LEU A 546 20.90 -4.31 22.79
CA LEU A 546 21.94 -5.00 22.03
C LEU A 546 21.37 -5.69 20.78
N HIS A 547 20.20 -6.34 20.89
CA HIS A 547 19.53 -6.95 19.74
C HIS A 547 19.13 -5.89 18.68
N CYS A 548 18.70 -4.71 19.12
CA CYS A 548 18.39 -3.59 18.22
C CYS A 548 19.65 -3.09 17.50
N CYS A 549 20.73 -2.84 18.25
CA CYS A 549 22.02 -2.43 17.67
C CYS A 549 22.54 -3.50 16.70
N SER A 550 22.49 -4.78 17.07
CA SER A 550 22.89 -5.90 16.21
C SER A 550 22.03 -6.02 14.94
N SER A 551 20.72 -5.78 15.03
CA SER A 551 19.83 -5.76 13.85
C SER A 551 20.13 -4.60 12.91
N ALA A 552 20.45 -3.42 13.47
CA ALA A 552 20.82 -2.23 12.70
C ALA A 552 22.22 -2.38 12.05
N ILE A 553 23.17 -3.01 12.76
CA ILE A 553 24.56 -3.20 12.35
C ILE A 553 24.72 -4.39 11.38
N ARG A 554 23.68 -5.20 11.12
CA ARG A 554 23.75 -6.36 10.20
C ARG A 554 24.26 -6.03 8.79
N PHE A 555 24.21 -4.76 8.39
CA PHE A 555 24.65 -4.28 7.08
C PHE A 555 26.08 -3.72 7.09
N VAL A 556 26.72 -3.63 8.26
CA VAL A 556 28.11 -3.21 8.43
C VAL A 556 29.01 -4.47 8.34
N PRO A 557 29.93 -4.55 7.36
CA PRO A 557 30.73 -5.76 7.13
C PRO A 557 31.72 -6.07 8.25
N ASP A 558 32.34 -5.04 8.83
CA ASP A 558 33.31 -5.14 9.92
C ASP A 558 33.06 -4.03 10.96
N LEU A 559 33.02 -4.41 12.22
CA LEU A 559 32.81 -3.52 13.37
C LEU A 559 34.14 -2.93 13.90
N GLU A 560 35.26 -3.56 13.55
CA GLU A 560 36.60 -3.15 13.99
C GLU A 560 37.26 -2.19 12.98
N ASP A 561 36.85 -2.23 11.70
CA ASP A 561 37.36 -1.37 10.63
C ASP A 561 36.21 -0.73 9.82
N ILE A 562 35.58 0.30 10.40
CA ILE A 562 34.53 1.08 9.72
C ILE A 562 35.21 2.16 8.86
N VAL A 563 35.11 2.01 7.54
CA VAL A 563 35.62 3.00 6.57
C VAL A 563 34.83 4.31 6.71
N ASN A 564 35.54 5.45 6.74
CA ASN A 564 34.93 6.77 6.82
C ASN A 564 34.26 7.15 5.49
N PHE A 565 32.92 7.19 5.46
CA PHE A 565 32.18 7.48 4.24
C PHE A 565 32.30 8.96 3.82
N GLU A 566 32.46 9.88 4.76
CA GLU A 566 32.66 11.31 4.48
C GLU A 566 33.95 11.56 3.67
N GLU A 567 35.04 10.87 3.98
CA GLU A 567 36.32 10.96 3.26
C GLU A 567 36.19 10.42 1.83
N LEU A 568 35.58 9.25 1.65
CA LEU A 568 35.36 8.65 0.33
C LEU A 568 34.50 9.52 -0.58
N VAL A 569 33.45 10.14 -0.03
CA VAL A 569 32.53 11.00 -0.80
C VAL A 569 33.19 12.34 -1.18
N LYS A 570 34.14 12.81 -0.36
CA LYS A 570 34.99 13.98 -0.69
C LYS A 570 36.03 13.64 -1.76
N GLU A 571 36.64 12.46 -1.71
CA GLU A 571 37.61 12.01 -2.71
C GLU A 571 36.99 11.83 -4.11
N GLU A 572 35.76 11.33 -4.18
CA GLU A 572 35.00 11.16 -5.44
C GLU A 572 34.32 12.45 -5.95
N GLY A 573 34.41 13.56 -5.22
CA GLY A 573 33.88 14.86 -5.66
C GLY A 573 32.35 14.91 -5.79
N LEU A 574 31.61 14.17 -4.95
CA LEU A 574 30.14 14.11 -4.96
C LEU A 574 29.51 15.38 -4.36
N SER A 575 28.19 15.54 -4.55
CA SER A 575 27.45 16.76 -4.16
C SER A 575 27.50 17.05 -2.65
N GLU A 576 27.32 18.32 -2.28
CA GLU A 576 27.32 18.75 -0.87
C GLU A 576 26.23 18.05 -0.02
N GLU A 577 25.09 17.73 -0.62
CA GLU A 577 24.02 16.98 0.05
C GLU A 577 24.45 15.56 0.37
N THR A 578 25.22 14.94 -0.53
CA THR A 578 25.74 13.59 -0.37
C THR A 578 26.82 13.56 0.73
N GLN A 579 27.68 14.57 0.78
CA GLN A 579 28.68 14.72 1.85
C GLN A 579 28.03 14.90 3.23
N LYS A 580 26.97 15.71 3.33
CA LYS A 580 26.20 15.85 4.58
C LYS A 580 25.53 14.55 5.01
N ALA A 581 24.97 13.79 4.06
CA ALA A 581 24.37 12.49 4.34
C ALA A 581 25.41 11.46 4.80
N ALA A 582 26.61 11.48 4.20
CA ALA A 582 27.72 10.61 4.58
C ALA A 582 28.24 10.93 5.99
N SER A 583 28.45 12.21 6.31
CA SER A 583 28.85 12.65 7.66
C SER A 583 27.81 12.22 8.73
N GLN A 584 26.52 12.37 8.42
CA GLN A 584 25.45 11.91 9.31
C GLN A 584 25.45 10.38 9.48
N LEU A 585 25.74 9.64 8.41
CA LEU A 585 25.85 8.18 8.45
C LEU A 585 27.05 7.76 9.34
N ASP A 586 28.21 8.39 9.18
CA ASP A 586 29.39 8.11 10.00
C ASP A 586 29.16 8.42 11.48
N CYS A 587 28.48 9.52 11.80
CA CYS A 587 28.05 9.80 13.19
C CYS A 587 27.15 8.70 13.74
N VAL A 588 26.14 8.26 12.97
CA VAL A 588 25.21 7.21 13.39
C VAL A 588 25.93 5.86 13.55
N LEU A 589 26.86 5.52 12.66
CA LEU A 589 27.67 4.31 12.76
C LEU A 589 28.57 4.35 13.99
N THR A 590 29.21 5.50 14.25
CA THR A 590 30.03 5.70 15.46
C THR A 590 29.18 5.50 16.71
N ASP A 591 28.02 6.17 16.79
CA ASP A 591 27.08 6.06 17.91
C ASP A 591 26.64 4.61 18.14
N LEU A 592 26.29 3.87 17.08
CA LEU A 592 25.89 2.47 17.15
C LEU A 592 27.02 1.57 17.65
N THR A 593 28.26 1.80 17.21
CA THR A 593 29.44 1.04 17.63
C THR A 593 29.79 1.32 19.08
N THR A 594 29.82 2.58 19.52
CA THR A 594 30.03 2.92 20.94
C THR A 594 28.95 2.33 21.84
N ASN A 595 27.67 2.43 21.46
CA ASN A 595 26.57 1.85 22.24
C ASN A 595 26.60 0.31 22.27
N SER A 596 27.18 -0.33 21.25
CA SER A 596 27.38 -1.78 21.22
C SER A 596 28.51 -2.22 22.17
N ALA A 597 29.58 -1.43 22.29
CA ALA A 597 30.77 -1.73 23.09
C ALA A 597 30.62 -1.35 24.58
N GLU A 598 29.98 -0.22 24.90
CA GLU A 598 29.81 0.29 26.27
C GLU A 598 28.72 -0.47 27.08
N GLY A 599 27.97 -1.36 26.45
CA GLY A 599 26.82 -2.08 27.05
C GLY A 599 27.15 -3.04 28.21
N THR A 600 28.42 -3.23 28.56
CA THR A 600 28.87 -4.18 29.61
C THR A 600 28.96 -3.56 31.01
N GLU A 601 28.89 -2.23 31.18
CA GLU A 601 29.25 -1.59 32.45
C GLU A 601 28.08 -1.26 33.41
N TYR A 602 26.81 -1.43 33.06
CA TYR A 602 25.70 -1.01 33.93
C TYR A 602 25.66 -1.71 35.30
N PHE A 603 26.00 -3.01 35.35
CA PHE A 603 26.13 -3.72 36.63
C PHE A 603 27.32 -3.22 37.43
N LYS A 604 28.43 -2.90 36.77
CA LYS A 604 29.63 -2.30 37.38
C LYS A 604 29.34 -0.91 37.94
N MET A 605 28.61 -0.09 37.20
CA MET A 605 28.15 1.23 37.64
C MET A 605 27.25 1.11 38.87
N LEU A 606 26.22 0.25 38.84
CA LEU A 606 25.31 0.05 39.98
C LEU A 606 26.03 -0.51 41.21
N VAL A 607 26.96 -1.47 41.05
CA VAL A 607 27.80 -1.96 42.16
C VAL A 607 28.70 -0.84 42.67
N GLY A 608 29.35 -0.10 41.78
CA GLY A 608 30.31 0.96 42.10
C GLY A 608 29.69 2.15 42.82
N VAL A 609 28.43 2.50 42.51
CA VAL A 609 27.71 3.60 43.18
C VAL A 609 27.30 3.22 44.61
N PHE A 610 26.82 1.99 44.83
CA PHE A 610 26.34 1.57 46.16
C PHE A 610 27.46 1.01 47.06
N ALA A 611 28.51 0.39 46.52
CA ALA A 611 29.54 -0.27 47.34
C ALA A 611 30.22 0.65 48.39
N PRO A 612 30.61 1.91 48.09
CA PRO A 612 31.26 2.78 49.05
C PRO A 612 30.39 3.09 50.27
N GLU A 613 29.08 3.30 50.06
CA GLU A 613 28.14 3.66 51.13
C GLU A 613 27.84 2.47 52.04
N PHE A 614 27.73 1.26 51.48
CA PHE A 614 27.38 0.05 52.22
C PHE A 614 28.57 -0.55 52.96
N ARG A 615 29.79 -0.31 52.48
CA ARG A 615 31.04 -0.73 53.14
C ARG A 615 31.53 0.27 54.19
N SER A 616 30.82 1.41 54.34
CA SER A 616 31.16 2.43 55.34
C SER A 616 31.02 1.91 56.78
N ILE A 617 31.76 2.54 57.68
CA ILE A 617 31.78 2.18 59.13
C ILE A 617 30.40 2.35 59.78
N LYS A 618 29.50 3.16 59.19
CA LYS A 618 28.13 3.34 59.69
C LYS A 618 27.24 2.11 59.50
N ASN A 619 27.58 1.24 58.55
CA ASN A 619 26.78 0.08 58.14
C ASN A 619 27.41 -1.26 58.55
N MET A 620 28.03 -1.34 59.73
CA MET A 620 28.69 -2.56 60.22
C MET A 620 27.75 -3.77 60.33
N HIS A 621 26.46 -3.56 60.59
CA HIS A 621 25.46 -4.64 60.69
C HIS A 621 25.29 -5.41 59.38
N LEU A 622 25.58 -4.79 58.23
CA LEU A 622 25.50 -5.44 56.91
C LEU A 622 26.63 -6.46 56.70
N ARG A 623 27.74 -6.36 57.44
CA ARG A 623 28.84 -7.35 57.39
C ARG A 623 28.42 -8.75 57.82
N ASN A 624 27.26 -8.90 58.46
CA ASN A 624 26.74 -10.19 58.92
C ASN A 624 25.78 -10.84 57.91
N PHE A 625 25.55 -10.25 56.73
CA PHE A 625 24.58 -10.75 55.76
C PHE A 625 24.88 -12.16 55.24
N TYR A 626 26.15 -12.54 55.04
CA TYR A 626 26.50 -13.90 54.60
C TYR A 626 25.93 -15.00 55.53
N MET A 627 25.72 -14.68 56.81
CA MET A 627 25.19 -15.62 57.81
C MET A 627 23.66 -15.77 57.79
N ILE A 628 22.92 -14.79 57.23
CA ILE A 628 21.46 -14.91 57.06
C ILE A 628 21.09 -15.67 55.78
N VAL A 629 22.03 -15.85 54.84
CA VAL A 629 21.80 -16.56 53.57
C VAL A 629 21.38 -18.02 53.79
N PRO A 630 22.04 -18.84 54.64
CA PRO A 630 21.62 -20.23 54.85
C PRO A 630 20.17 -20.37 55.34
N PRO A 631 19.71 -19.67 56.40
CA PRO A 631 18.29 -19.67 56.77
C PRO A 631 17.34 -19.20 55.66
N LEU A 632 17.74 -18.20 54.87
CA LEU A 632 16.93 -17.70 53.76
C LEU A 632 16.80 -18.70 52.62
N THR A 633 17.84 -19.48 52.31
CA THR A 633 17.75 -20.54 51.30
C THR A 633 16.78 -21.65 51.72
N VAL A 634 16.73 -22.00 53.01
CA VAL A 634 15.73 -22.95 53.55
C VAL A 634 14.32 -22.38 53.40
N ASN A 635 14.13 -21.10 53.75
CA ASN A 635 12.84 -20.43 53.59
C ASN A 635 12.40 -20.33 52.12
N PHE A 636 13.34 -20.09 51.20
CA PHE A 636 13.09 -20.04 49.76
C PHE A 636 12.66 -21.40 49.21
N VAL A 637 13.37 -22.49 49.57
CA VAL A 637 13.02 -23.83 49.09
C VAL A 637 11.64 -24.27 49.59
N GLU A 638 11.32 -24.01 50.87
CA GLU A 638 9.97 -24.25 51.39
C GLU A 638 8.90 -23.46 50.62
N HIS A 639 9.19 -22.21 50.25
CA HIS A 639 8.27 -21.39 49.47
C HIS A 639 8.13 -21.87 48.01
N SER A 640 9.24 -22.22 47.35
CA SER A 640 9.26 -22.74 45.98
C SER A 640 8.38 -23.98 45.84
N ILE A 641 8.53 -24.94 46.77
CA ILE A 641 7.72 -26.16 46.79
C ILE A 641 6.24 -25.83 46.99
N ASN A 642 5.92 -24.94 47.94
CA ASN A 642 4.54 -24.49 48.16
C ASN A 642 3.93 -23.79 46.93
N CYS A 643 4.72 -23.02 46.18
CA CYS A 643 4.29 -22.37 44.94
C CYS A 643 4.05 -23.39 43.82
N LYS A 644 4.92 -24.39 43.68
CA LYS A 644 4.79 -25.49 42.72
C LYS A 644 3.57 -26.37 43.01
N GLU A 645 3.29 -26.67 44.28
CA GLU A 645 2.08 -27.40 44.68
C GLU A 645 0.78 -26.64 44.37
N LYS A 646 0.80 -25.31 44.46
CA LYS A 646 -0.35 -24.46 44.12
C LYS A 646 -0.65 -24.42 42.61
N LEU A 647 0.33 -24.68 41.73
CA LEU A 647 0.10 -24.77 40.28
C LEU A 647 -0.88 -25.91 39.91
N ASN A 648 -0.89 -26.98 40.71
CA ASN A 648 -1.77 -28.13 40.51
C ASN A 648 -3.19 -27.92 41.07
N LYS A 649 -3.46 -26.79 41.75
CA LYS A 649 -4.77 -26.47 42.34
C LYS A 649 -5.57 -25.51 41.45
N LYS A 650 -6.90 -25.59 41.50
CA LYS A 650 -7.81 -24.73 40.69
C LYS A 650 -7.64 -23.22 40.95
N ASN A 651 -7.14 -22.83 42.12
CA ASN A 651 -6.90 -21.44 42.48
C ASN A 651 -5.41 -21.09 42.28
N LYS A 652 -5.10 -20.36 41.20
CA LYS A 652 -3.72 -20.07 40.74
C LYS A 652 -3.10 -18.81 41.36
N ILE A 653 -3.78 -18.15 42.30
CA ILE A 653 -3.29 -16.92 42.93
C ILE A 653 -2.05 -17.24 43.79
N GLY A 654 -0.90 -16.68 43.43
CA GLY A 654 0.39 -16.93 44.10
C GLY A 654 1.12 -18.22 43.65
N ALA A 655 0.71 -18.82 42.53
CA ALA A 655 1.42 -19.92 41.92
C ALA A 655 2.51 -19.38 40.98
N ALA A 656 3.76 -19.79 41.21
CA ALA A 656 4.92 -19.38 40.42
C ALA A 656 5.70 -20.63 39.99
N PHE A 657 6.14 -20.67 38.74
CA PHE A 657 6.89 -21.80 38.18
C PHE A 657 8.40 -21.66 38.45
N THR A 658 8.94 -20.44 38.38
CA THR A 658 10.35 -20.09 38.64
C THR A 658 10.46 -18.76 39.39
N ASP A 659 11.48 -18.62 40.25
CA ASP A 659 11.84 -17.39 40.96
C ASP A 659 13.36 -17.18 40.92
N ASP A 660 13.84 -16.69 39.78
CA ASP A 660 15.26 -16.39 39.55
C ASP A 660 15.71 -15.09 40.24
N GLY A 661 14.74 -14.25 40.61
CA GLY A 661 14.96 -12.97 41.28
C GLY A 661 15.66 -13.14 42.62
N PHE A 662 15.30 -14.16 43.39
CA PHE A 662 15.95 -14.42 44.68
C PHE A 662 17.45 -14.72 44.52
N ALA A 663 17.81 -15.63 43.62
CA ALA A 663 19.21 -16.02 43.38
C ALA A 663 20.06 -14.85 42.85
N MET A 664 19.51 -14.08 41.91
CA MET A 664 20.15 -12.86 41.39
C MET A 664 20.33 -11.79 42.49
N GLY A 665 19.35 -11.61 43.37
CA GLY A 665 19.41 -10.66 44.47
C GLY A 665 20.48 -11.03 45.51
N VAL A 666 20.55 -12.30 45.91
CA VAL A 666 21.59 -12.79 46.84
C VAL A 666 22.99 -12.60 46.24
N ALA A 667 23.20 -12.97 44.98
CA ALA A 667 24.49 -12.78 44.31
C ALA A 667 24.89 -11.29 44.23
N TYR A 668 23.94 -10.41 43.90
CA TYR A 668 24.20 -8.97 43.84
C TYR A 668 24.60 -8.39 45.20
N ILE A 669 23.89 -8.73 46.27
CA ILE A 669 24.17 -8.23 47.62
C ILE A 669 25.50 -8.79 48.16
N LEU A 670 25.81 -10.07 47.91
CA LEU A 670 27.10 -10.66 48.28
C LEU A 670 28.27 -9.97 47.56
N LYS A 671 28.11 -9.60 46.28
CA LYS A 671 29.11 -8.80 45.56
C LYS A 671 29.22 -7.38 46.12
N LEU A 672 28.09 -6.74 46.40
CA LEU A 672 28.04 -5.37 46.91
C LEU A 672 28.80 -5.25 48.24
N LEU A 673 28.60 -6.20 49.15
CA LEU A 673 29.22 -6.25 50.47
C LEU A 673 30.60 -6.94 50.51
N ASP A 674 31.03 -7.53 49.39
CA ASP A 674 32.29 -8.28 49.25
C ASP A 674 32.42 -9.51 50.17
N GLN A 675 31.34 -10.27 50.30
CA GLN A 675 31.21 -11.38 51.26
C GLN A 675 31.29 -12.77 50.63
N TYR A 676 31.78 -12.87 49.40
CA TYR A 676 31.81 -14.17 48.70
C TYR A 676 32.68 -15.20 49.41
N GLN A 677 33.87 -14.80 49.88
CA GLN A 677 34.78 -15.70 50.58
C GLN A 677 34.20 -16.16 51.93
N GLU A 678 33.58 -15.23 52.67
CA GLU A 678 32.92 -15.55 53.95
C GLU A 678 31.76 -16.52 53.77
N PHE A 679 30.94 -16.34 52.72
CA PHE A 679 29.86 -17.27 52.41
C PHE A 679 30.37 -18.64 51.94
N ASP A 680 31.37 -18.68 51.07
CA ASP A 680 31.94 -19.94 50.57
C ASP A 680 32.58 -20.74 51.73
N SER A 681 33.12 -20.06 52.75
CA SER A 681 33.69 -20.69 53.96
C SER A 681 32.68 -21.43 54.84
N LEU A 682 31.37 -21.23 54.63
CA LEU A 682 30.32 -21.93 55.37
C LEU A 682 30.06 -23.35 54.82
N HIS A 683 30.55 -23.67 53.62
CA HIS A 683 30.29 -24.92 52.90
C HIS A 683 28.81 -25.36 52.92
N TRP A 684 27.90 -24.38 52.88
CA TRP A 684 26.47 -24.56 53.19
C TRP A 684 25.79 -25.60 52.30
N PHE A 685 25.94 -25.50 50.98
CA PHE A 685 25.30 -26.42 50.04
C PHE A 685 25.84 -27.86 50.18
N GLN A 686 27.09 -28.04 50.60
CA GLN A 686 27.64 -29.36 50.91
C GLN A 686 27.01 -29.93 52.18
N ALA A 687 26.86 -29.12 53.23
CA ALA A 687 26.19 -29.51 54.46
C ALA A 687 24.71 -29.91 54.23
N VAL A 688 24.01 -29.19 53.35
CA VAL A 688 22.63 -29.51 52.93
C VAL A 688 22.57 -30.86 52.22
N ARG A 689 23.43 -31.09 51.22
CA ARG A 689 23.48 -32.35 50.47
C ARG A 689 23.78 -33.55 51.39
N GLU A 690 24.79 -33.44 52.25
CA GLU A 690 25.17 -34.50 53.18
C GLU A 690 24.02 -34.87 54.13
N LYS A 691 23.27 -33.87 54.63
CA LYS A 691 22.11 -34.12 55.49
C LYS A 691 20.99 -34.87 54.76
N TYR A 692 20.55 -34.36 53.61
CA TYR A 692 19.44 -34.98 52.86
C TYR A 692 19.81 -36.36 52.31
N MET A 693 21.07 -36.57 51.88
CA MET A 693 21.56 -37.90 51.50
C MET A 693 21.59 -38.86 52.69
N LYS A 694 21.99 -38.39 53.88
CA LYS A 694 21.99 -39.22 55.10
C LYS A 694 20.57 -39.60 55.54
N GLU A 695 19.62 -38.66 55.50
CA GLU A 695 18.21 -38.91 55.79
C GLU A 695 17.57 -39.84 54.75
N MET A 696 17.87 -39.64 53.46
CA MET A 696 17.40 -40.52 52.38
C MET A 696 17.94 -41.94 52.53
N ASN A 697 19.24 -42.10 52.83
CA ASN A 697 19.85 -43.40 53.07
C ASN A 697 19.29 -44.10 54.33
N ALA A 698 18.89 -43.35 55.35
CA ALA A 698 18.23 -43.91 56.53
C ALA A 698 16.84 -44.45 56.17
N VAL A 699 16.04 -43.70 55.40
CA VAL A 699 14.72 -44.12 54.92
C VAL A 699 14.84 -45.35 54.01
N VAL A 700 15.84 -45.42 53.12
CA VAL A 700 16.07 -46.60 52.25
C VAL A 700 16.49 -47.83 53.06
N LYS A 701 17.33 -47.66 54.09
CA LYS A 701 17.70 -48.75 55.01
C LYS A 701 16.49 -49.27 55.78
N GLU A 702 15.64 -48.38 56.29
CA GLU A 702 14.41 -48.75 56.99
C GLU A 702 13.38 -49.42 56.05
N GLN A 703 13.28 -48.97 54.79
CA GLN A 703 12.44 -49.62 53.76
C GLN A 703 12.91 -51.05 53.47
N THR A 704 14.22 -51.28 53.45
CA THR A 704 14.82 -52.61 53.20
C THR A 704 14.60 -53.56 54.38
N VAL A 705 14.56 -53.02 55.61
CA VAL A 705 14.26 -53.81 56.82
C VAL A 705 12.76 -54.13 56.92
N GLN A 706 11.90 -53.17 56.57
CA GLN A 706 10.45 -53.30 56.66
C GLN A 706 9.79 -53.99 55.46
N SER A 707 10.47 -54.17 54.32
CA SER A 707 9.96 -55.04 53.23
C SER A 707 9.70 -56.49 53.68
N THR A 708 10.27 -56.89 54.82
CA THR A 708 10.07 -58.19 55.47
C THR A 708 8.81 -58.26 56.34
N SER A 709 8.23 -57.11 56.71
CA SER A 709 7.00 -56.96 57.50
C SER A 709 5.92 -56.38 56.58
N GLN A 710 4.86 -57.12 56.26
CA GLN A 710 3.86 -56.79 55.24
C GLN A 710 2.94 -55.60 55.60
N ASP A 711 3.48 -54.46 56.03
CA ASP A 711 2.72 -53.28 56.44
C ASP A 711 2.64 -52.26 55.30
N GLU A 712 1.70 -52.46 54.38
CA GLU A 712 1.54 -51.67 53.14
C GLU A 712 1.40 -50.16 53.40
N LYS A 713 0.71 -49.76 54.48
CA LYS A 713 0.51 -48.34 54.84
C LYS A 713 1.82 -47.67 55.28
N LEU A 714 2.67 -48.42 55.96
CA LEU A 714 3.98 -47.95 56.41
C LEU A 714 4.88 -47.75 55.19
N MET A 715 4.92 -48.72 54.28
CA MET A 715 5.67 -48.64 53.01
C MET A 715 5.20 -47.48 52.12
N GLN A 716 3.88 -47.23 52.05
CA GLN A 716 3.35 -46.05 51.35
C GLN A 716 3.80 -44.74 51.99
N THR A 717 3.79 -44.65 53.32
CA THR A 717 4.25 -43.47 54.07
C THR A 717 5.75 -43.23 53.83
N MET A 718 6.55 -44.29 53.83
CA MET A 718 8.00 -44.20 53.59
C MET A 718 8.33 -43.76 52.16
N ASN A 719 7.60 -44.26 51.16
CA ASN A 719 7.74 -43.84 49.77
C ASN A 719 7.37 -42.36 49.59
N LEU A 720 6.35 -41.87 50.29
CA LEU A 720 5.99 -40.44 50.30
C LEU A 720 7.08 -39.60 50.96
N THR A 721 7.68 -40.06 52.07
CA THR A 721 8.79 -39.34 52.72
C THR A 721 10.05 -39.32 51.85
N GLN A 722 10.37 -40.42 51.16
CA GLN A 722 11.50 -40.48 50.23
C GLN A 722 11.31 -39.52 49.06
N LYS A 723 10.14 -39.54 48.41
CA LYS A 723 9.79 -38.58 47.34
C LYS A 723 9.86 -37.13 47.82
N ARG A 724 9.41 -36.86 49.05
CA ARG A 724 9.51 -35.53 49.63
C ARG A 724 10.98 -35.11 49.81
N LEU A 725 11.83 -35.96 50.39
CA LEU A 725 13.25 -35.63 50.57
C LEU A 725 13.97 -35.39 49.24
N ASP A 726 13.64 -36.18 48.22
CA ASP A 726 14.17 -36.03 46.85
C ASP A 726 13.78 -34.68 46.22
N VAL A 727 12.51 -34.28 46.34
CA VAL A 727 12.04 -32.96 45.89
C VAL A 727 12.78 -31.82 46.60
N TYR A 728 13.01 -31.91 47.91
CA TYR A 728 13.76 -30.87 48.64
C TYR A 728 15.21 -30.80 48.16
N LEU A 729 15.88 -31.95 47.97
CA LEU A 729 17.25 -31.99 47.47
C LEU A 729 17.34 -31.38 46.07
N GLN A 730 16.43 -31.75 45.17
CA GLN A 730 16.36 -31.21 43.81
C GLN A 730 16.19 -29.68 43.80
N GLU A 731 15.30 -29.12 44.64
CA GLU A 731 15.12 -27.67 44.73
C GLU A 731 16.36 -26.95 45.28
N PHE A 732 17.08 -27.54 46.23
CA PHE A 732 18.35 -26.99 46.71
C PHE A 732 19.46 -27.03 45.65
N GLU A 733 19.49 -28.08 44.81
CA GLU A 733 20.42 -28.15 43.67
C GLU A 733 20.09 -27.13 42.59
N LEU A 734 18.81 -26.96 42.25
CA LEU A 734 18.35 -25.91 41.33
C LEU A 734 18.72 -24.51 41.83
N LEU A 735 18.55 -24.25 43.14
CA LEU A 735 18.97 -23.00 43.76
C LEU A 735 20.50 -22.82 43.70
N TYR A 736 21.28 -23.88 43.92
CA TYR A 736 22.73 -23.83 43.81
C TYR A 736 23.20 -23.49 42.39
N PHE A 737 22.61 -24.10 41.36
CA PHE A 737 22.93 -23.79 39.96
C PHE A 737 22.49 -22.36 39.59
N SER A 738 21.32 -21.93 40.06
CA SER A 738 20.81 -20.58 39.83
C SER A 738 21.69 -19.52 40.50
N LEU A 739 22.13 -19.76 41.74
CA LEU A 739 23.04 -18.85 42.44
C LEU A 739 24.44 -18.86 41.79
N SER A 740 24.96 -20.03 41.41
CA SER A 740 26.26 -20.14 40.76
C SER A 740 26.30 -19.41 39.42
N SER A 741 25.26 -19.57 38.60
CA SER A 741 25.10 -18.83 37.35
C SER A 741 24.90 -17.32 37.60
N ALA A 742 24.12 -16.93 38.61
CA ALA A 742 23.95 -15.53 38.99
C ALA A 742 25.29 -14.85 39.37
N ARG A 743 26.17 -15.57 40.08
CA ARG A 743 27.51 -15.08 40.47
C ARG A 743 28.40 -14.75 39.27
N ILE A 744 28.26 -15.46 38.16
CA ILE A 744 29.06 -15.23 36.94
C ILE A 744 28.84 -13.81 36.41
N PHE A 745 27.60 -13.29 36.46
CA PHE A 745 27.28 -11.92 36.00
C PHE A 745 28.04 -10.82 36.77
N PHE A 746 28.50 -11.12 37.99
CA PHE A 746 29.22 -10.18 38.85
C PHE A 746 30.70 -10.52 39.04
N ARG A 747 31.18 -11.59 38.38
CA ARG A 747 32.57 -12.09 38.40
C ARG A 747 33.36 -11.74 37.14
N ALA A 748 32.77 -11.08 36.14
CA ALA A 748 33.37 -10.84 34.83
C ALA A 748 34.78 -10.20 34.83
N ASP A 749 35.17 -9.48 35.90
CA ASP A 749 36.53 -8.91 36.03
C ASP A 749 37.59 -9.94 36.46
N LYS A 750 37.18 -11.04 37.09
CA LYS A 750 38.10 -12.07 37.56
C LYS A 750 38.49 -13.01 36.44
N THR A 751 37.65 -13.34 35.47
CA THR A 751 38.07 -14.21 34.35
C THR A 751 39.20 -13.59 33.51
N ALA A 752 39.18 -12.27 33.25
CA ALA A 752 40.29 -11.63 32.53
C ALA A 752 41.56 -11.55 33.40
N ALA A 753 41.45 -11.09 34.66
CA ALA A 753 42.61 -10.97 35.55
C ALA A 753 43.16 -12.34 36.00
N GLU A 754 42.31 -13.34 36.22
CA GLU A 754 42.66 -14.73 36.56
C GLU A 754 43.19 -15.48 35.34
N GLU A 755 42.73 -15.23 34.11
CA GLU A 755 43.40 -15.74 32.89
C GLU A 755 44.78 -15.11 32.69
N THR A 756 44.95 -13.82 33.07
CA THR A 756 46.26 -13.16 33.01
C THR A 756 47.19 -13.66 34.12
N GLN A 757 46.64 -13.97 35.30
CA GLN A 757 47.38 -14.52 36.43
C GLN A 757 47.72 -16.00 36.22
N GLU A 758 46.82 -16.82 35.70
CA GLU A 758 47.11 -18.22 35.33
C GLU A 758 48.14 -18.31 34.19
N LYS A 759 48.15 -17.36 33.25
CA LYS A 759 49.23 -17.24 32.25
C LYS A 759 50.57 -16.88 32.91
N LYS A 760 50.58 -15.93 33.85
CA LYS A 760 51.79 -15.56 34.60
C LYS A 760 52.30 -16.69 35.49
N ASP A 761 51.41 -17.37 36.20
CA ASP A 761 51.75 -18.48 37.10
C ASP A 761 52.24 -19.70 36.27
N ARG A 762 51.68 -19.94 35.07
CA ARG A 762 52.22 -20.94 34.12
C ARG A 762 53.59 -20.55 33.57
N GLU A 763 53.83 -19.27 33.28
CA GLU A 763 55.13 -18.78 32.82
C GLU A 763 56.20 -18.76 33.92
N GLU A 764 55.82 -18.56 35.19
CA GLU A 764 56.73 -18.64 36.33
C GLU A 764 57.07 -20.09 36.69
N VAL A 765 56.09 -21.01 36.64
CA VAL A 765 56.35 -22.45 36.84
C VAL A 765 57.22 -23.04 35.72
N ALA A 766 57.14 -22.52 34.49
CA ALA A 766 58.03 -22.91 33.40
C ALA A 766 59.48 -22.41 33.56
N LYS A 767 59.73 -21.41 34.42
CA LYS A 767 61.07 -20.82 34.65
C LYS A 767 61.81 -21.41 35.85
N THR A 768 61.15 -22.17 36.73
CA THR A 768 61.78 -22.75 37.93
C THR A 768 61.74 -24.28 37.95
N GLY A 769 62.45 -24.88 36.98
CA GLY A 769 63.34 -26.06 37.15
C GLY A 769 62.76 -27.48 36.97
N PRO A 770 63.62 -28.53 36.92
CA PRO A 770 65.03 -28.59 36.51
C PRO A 770 65.26 -29.51 35.29
N GLY A 771 66.44 -29.40 34.67
CA GLY A 771 66.77 -30.10 33.44
C GLY A 771 67.06 -31.60 33.56
N SER A 772 66.86 -32.33 32.46
CA SER A 772 67.70 -33.46 32.03
C SER A 772 67.39 -33.85 30.57
N SER A 773 68.45 -33.86 29.75
CA SER A 773 68.74 -34.77 28.63
C SER A 773 67.69 -35.04 27.54
N THR A 774 67.96 -34.45 26.37
CA THR A 774 68.04 -35.08 25.03
C THR A 774 67.34 -36.43 24.81
N ILE A 775 66.42 -36.49 23.84
CA ILE A 775 66.39 -37.45 22.70
C ILE A 775 65.38 -36.94 21.64
N GLU A 776 65.78 -37.14 20.39
CA GLU A 776 65.21 -36.69 19.12
C GLU A 776 63.82 -37.26 18.78
N GLY A 777 63.07 -36.57 17.90
CA GLY A 777 61.98 -37.19 17.13
C GLY A 777 60.83 -36.27 16.70
N SER A 778 61.01 -35.50 15.62
CA SER A 778 59.93 -35.02 14.73
C SER A 778 59.17 -36.22 14.12
N PRO A 779 57.86 -36.15 13.76
CA PRO A 779 57.40 -35.29 12.65
C PRO A 779 55.94 -34.79 12.66
N GLY A 780 55.67 -33.80 11.81
CA GLY A 780 54.62 -33.92 10.79
C GLY A 780 53.25 -33.31 11.10
N GLU A 781 53.06 -32.05 10.70
CA GLU A 781 51.76 -31.51 10.33
C GLU A 781 51.15 -32.30 9.16
N SER A 782 49.88 -32.70 9.29
CA SER A 782 49.05 -33.06 8.15
C SER A 782 47.65 -32.49 8.32
N SER A 783 47.34 -31.53 7.46
CA SER A 783 46.01 -31.11 7.05
C SER A 783 45.07 -32.28 6.76
N ALA A 784 43.84 -32.26 7.29
CA ALA A 784 42.61 -32.54 6.53
C ALA A 784 41.36 -32.59 7.42
N LYS A 785 40.45 -31.65 7.13
CA LYS A 785 38.97 -31.61 7.26
C LYS A 785 38.40 -30.56 8.20
#